data_AF-A0A0W0RZW2-F1
#
_entry.id   AF-A0A0W0RZW2-F1
#
_cell.length_a   1.000
_cell.length_b   1.000
_cell.length_c   1.000
_cell.angle_alpha   90.00
_cell.angle_beta   90.00
_cell.angle_gamma   90.00
#
_symmetry.space_group_name_H-M   'P 1'
#
loop_
_entity.id
_entity.type
_entity.pdbx_description
1 polymer ?
#
loop_
_entity_poly.entity_id
_entity_poly.type
_entity_poly.pdbx_seq_one_letter_code
_entity_poly.pdbx_strand_id
1 'polypeptide(L)'
;MSLRKELEAYIAKKGNSPHDVMKKKFFREIIDLIKDKKLTVERLTEKLASLKPEDRELLFWLGSKAGKSPNSQAALWVAALYRTLNVPLDDISLAIIVAEDISGPNKTTLIKYNYHFWQKNRLSKEGKSALDRELKGLLGVDGLQYQHKSLAQSLEKCYESGFYELERQLERLSDVAPEYIPQVVSELYNLYIEKPKHELGEEKALQLIEQLVVLVNKNQELFKPLSNSHPQIAAALIKQQPRRFFELSQAMQQEVHQLLHQEPGFFESVVNFIKEMPFFNGGTQFNERLKLLQSASLRNQAAAPNHENHELFVELKDKLYERLAPGSNQLIAKHQAISALEEIDAYLLKGPNKYKTKFFQKLATDIAKEGLTVEVLNKHLGSSNKKELFASWGGAQNSRAAGLMFQLYKLANMTSQDEDVAHMRRNLLDPQGDEISEMLDMASRKKNFLEEKIDQVLRHPEQTNNHSPLEKKITEMVQEYEMVGQFAQQAAGRGKASAEAIYHNYLVKKGLAQARANIKQKHLIFDPQGHVIIPVKLDEDDYAKICALISNQDNGTKKDLEKLLGTTLTTTTLCNLDIAHVEEFRAAFKEKVDPSKSLDKVLDDYLSSDDRTSVSALQAEMMMHVSLSLRGLEQTVLDNNPSLLHQGQLLNENQRAELMAEINTKVLAKFKDILQKVSGSQGIDYIELNKQLDEARIELAAASRQELVNALFNSGRDFTALSEIFSEKLDDHAFTSTTATGWDFLWTDISNESAVHISATEKTAHDKKIGAKELAVRVISRSHYNPEDNSVAPYEDRTVEARVPSIAVKSVGHATAVQDVAAKLKYVHEILVARKPGYTGPVVYNLLTSLHSKPFDTLFDSANRQRASAARIMKGSHLYNWRQLSRGEVNALVYVQNIPVNQHTNELSYTAYDGATREAAVMTDLALLATFNQHAAVFPPALRQSITATFNVSHTRYLRFLPQAKDGDHYFKDSVDGKWMMEDLIKKKAAWKELEPMTPAEDMPSLAVQALFKIMANNEHQNKQFGMLAQSLSVYVEEMSLAGCKSANEREQAVAGRVGLLKSINPANIEKLSYEKRDVIKAMADYVSGTGSVDALQQSIDSAYNKHNLHGAVASVSMEDQAAASKVKATRNKKRGVVCEINTNYAESGFLERLSQNNTDAMQAHKAHLATEFKELCKTKVAEMHASNALIIH
;
A
#
# COMPACT_ATOMS: atom_id res chain seq x y z
N MET A 1 -48.54 11.56 -8.60
CA MET A 1 -48.70 12.95 -8.08
C MET A 1 -47.78 13.07 -6.87
N SER A 2 -47.56 14.26 -6.27
CA SER A 2 -46.80 14.28 -5.00
C SER A 2 -47.63 13.62 -3.90
N LEU A 3 -47.02 12.78 -3.06
CA LEU A 3 -47.69 12.04 -1.98
C LEU A 3 -48.62 12.94 -1.14
N ARG A 4 -48.21 14.19 -0.92
CA ARG A 4 -49.02 15.22 -0.28
C ARG A 4 -50.39 15.43 -0.95
N LYS A 5 -50.42 15.64 -2.27
CA LYS A 5 -51.68 15.87 -3.02
C LYS A 5 -52.59 14.65 -2.96
N GLU A 6 -51.99 13.45 -2.95
CA GLU A 6 -52.74 12.20 -2.84
C GLU A 6 -53.36 12.00 -1.45
N LEU A 7 -52.64 12.39 -0.38
CA LEU A 7 -53.17 12.44 0.98
C LEU A 7 -54.25 13.51 1.15
N GLU A 8 -54.05 14.71 0.58
CA GLU A 8 -55.06 15.78 0.58
C GLU A 8 -56.36 15.31 -0.10
N ALA A 9 -56.26 14.66 -1.26
CA ALA A 9 -57.39 14.06 -1.96
C ALA A 9 -58.03 12.91 -1.17
N TYR A 10 -57.22 12.09 -0.49
CA TYR A 10 -57.72 11.00 0.36
C TYR A 10 -58.56 11.53 1.52
N ILE A 11 -58.11 12.59 2.21
CA ILE A 11 -58.81 13.25 3.32
C ILE A 11 -60.09 13.93 2.82
N ALA A 12 -60.06 14.59 1.67
CA ALA A 12 -61.22 15.28 1.08
C ALA A 12 -62.38 14.32 0.78
N LYS A 13 -62.08 13.05 0.45
CA LYS A 13 -63.07 12.00 0.19
C LYS A 13 -63.66 11.36 1.46
N LYS A 14 -63.24 11.76 2.65
CA LYS A 14 -63.73 11.18 3.92
C LYS A 14 -64.98 11.89 4.42
N GLY A 15 -65.94 11.14 4.95
CA GLY A 15 -67.18 11.64 5.54
C GLY A 15 -67.00 12.11 6.99
N ASN A 16 -68.07 12.02 7.78
CA ASN A 16 -68.10 12.43 9.20
C ASN A 16 -68.28 11.24 10.17
N SER A 17 -68.11 10.00 9.68
CA SER A 17 -68.11 8.83 10.57
C SER A 17 -66.89 8.90 11.53
N PRO A 18 -66.94 8.24 12.70
CA PRO A 18 -65.83 8.26 13.66
C PRO A 18 -64.48 7.85 13.06
N HIS A 19 -64.45 6.82 12.19
CA HIS A 19 -63.24 6.38 11.50
C HIS A 19 -62.75 7.38 10.45
N ASP A 20 -63.66 8.07 9.75
CA ASP A 20 -63.29 9.09 8.77
C ASP A 20 -62.78 10.37 9.44
N VAL A 21 -63.35 10.76 10.59
CA VAL A 21 -62.84 11.85 11.42
C VAL A 21 -61.42 11.53 11.90
N MET A 22 -61.18 10.31 12.38
CA MET A 22 -59.85 9.90 12.84
C MET A 22 -58.82 9.86 11.69
N LYS A 23 -59.18 9.31 10.53
CA LYS A 23 -58.35 9.35 9.32
C LYS A 23 -58.03 10.78 8.89
N LYS A 24 -59.04 11.68 8.89
CA LYS A 24 -58.83 13.11 8.57
C LYS A 24 -57.86 13.75 9.56
N LYS A 25 -58.04 13.52 10.86
CA LYS A 25 -57.18 14.09 11.92
C LYS A 25 -55.72 13.64 11.73
N PHE A 26 -55.49 12.32 11.69
CA PHE A 26 -54.14 11.75 11.57
C PHE A 26 -53.43 12.26 10.32
N PHE A 27 -54.05 12.13 9.13
CA PHE A 27 -53.36 12.49 7.90
C PHE A 27 -53.25 14.01 7.67
N ARG A 28 -54.08 14.87 8.30
CA ARG A 28 -53.84 16.32 8.30
C ARG A 28 -52.56 16.65 9.05
N GLU A 29 -52.38 16.07 10.22
CA GLU A 29 -51.17 16.27 11.03
C GLU A 29 -49.92 15.76 10.27
N ILE A 30 -50.03 14.65 9.54
CA ILE A 30 -48.95 14.19 8.64
C ILE A 30 -48.73 15.15 7.46
N ILE A 31 -49.79 15.66 6.82
CA ILE A 31 -49.66 16.64 5.73
C ILE A 31 -48.96 17.90 6.21
N ASP A 32 -49.25 18.36 7.42
CA ASP A 32 -48.61 19.55 8.00
C ASP A 32 -47.12 19.28 8.25
N LEU A 33 -46.75 18.09 8.76
CA LEU A 33 -45.35 17.66 8.80
C LEU A 33 -44.70 17.60 7.41
N ILE A 34 -45.41 17.18 6.37
CA ILE A 34 -44.88 17.16 4.99
C ILE A 34 -44.69 18.59 4.45
N LYS A 35 -45.65 19.50 4.70
CA LYS A 35 -45.57 20.91 4.29
C LYS A 35 -44.37 21.60 4.92
N ASP A 36 -44.17 21.34 6.21
CA ASP A 36 -43.06 21.88 6.98
C ASP A 36 -41.74 21.13 6.73
N LYS A 37 -41.76 20.08 5.91
CA LYS A 37 -40.64 19.16 5.63
C LYS A 37 -40.03 18.54 6.89
N LYS A 38 -40.87 18.37 7.89
CA LYS A 38 -40.63 17.84 9.22
C LYS A 38 -40.97 16.37 9.37
N LEU A 39 -41.48 15.73 8.32
CA LEU A 39 -41.80 14.30 8.36
C LEU A 39 -40.51 13.46 8.38
N THR A 40 -40.30 12.76 9.49
CA THR A 40 -39.22 11.78 9.72
C THR A 40 -39.80 10.42 10.07
N VAL A 41 -38.96 9.37 10.07
CA VAL A 41 -39.36 8.02 10.45
C VAL A 41 -39.76 7.99 11.92
N GLU A 42 -39.00 8.65 12.78
CA GLU A 42 -39.31 8.83 14.19
C GLU A 42 -40.66 9.49 14.38
N ARG A 43 -40.89 10.68 13.81
CA ARG A 43 -42.16 11.41 14.00
C ARG A 43 -43.37 10.63 13.50
N LEU A 44 -43.25 9.92 12.38
CA LEU A 44 -44.33 9.05 11.89
C LEU A 44 -44.59 7.88 12.84
N THR A 45 -43.52 7.22 13.31
CA THR A 45 -43.59 6.06 14.20
C THR A 45 -44.12 6.43 15.58
N GLU A 46 -43.69 7.55 16.14
CA GLU A 46 -44.21 8.10 17.40
C GLU A 46 -45.67 8.53 17.28
N LYS A 47 -46.05 9.11 16.14
CA LYS A 47 -47.45 9.44 15.89
C LYS A 47 -48.34 8.21 15.88
N LEU A 48 -47.89 7.11 15.28
CA LEU A 48 -48.61 5.85 15.27
C LEU A 48 -48.60 5.15 16.65
N ALA A 49 -47.49 5.22 17.38
CA ALA A 49 -47.34 4.63 18.70
C ALA A 49 -48.11 5.39 19.80
N SER A 50 -48.36 6.69 19.61
CA SER A 50 -49.16 7.52 20.55
C SER A 50 -50.68 7.38 20.36
N LEU A 51 -51.13 6.66 19.33
CA LEU A 51 -52.55 6.39 19.14
C LEU A 51 -53.06 5.45 20.24
N LYS A 52 -54.18 5.83 20.86
CA LYS A 52 -54.92 4.91 21.74
C LYS A 52 -55.40 3.70 20.92
N PRO A 53 -55.62 2.52 21.55
CA PRO A 53 -56.12 1.34 20.86
C PRO A 53 -57.38 1.60 20.02
N GLU A 54 -58.31 2.38 20.57
CA GLU A 54 -59.57 2.79 19.92
C GLU A 54 -59.32 3.67 18.68
N ASP A 55 -58.46 4.69 18.79
CA ASP A 55 -58.11 5.57 17.68
C ASP A 55 -57.38 4.81 16.55
N ARG A 56 -56.58 3.81 16.91
CA ARG A 56 -55.88 2.95 15.94
C ARG A 56 -56.86 2.05 15.18
N GLU A 57 -57.82 1.46 15.89
CA GLU A 57 -58.88 0.67 15.26
C GLU A 57 -59.68 1.53 14.26
N LEU A 58 -60.02 2.76 14.64
CA LEU A 58 -60.69 3.73 13.78
C LEU A 58 -59.82 4.15 12.59
N LEU A 59 -58.52 4.39 12.79
CA LEU A 59 -57.59 4.78 11.73
C LEU A 59 -57.50 3.70 10.63
N PHE A 60 -57.40 2.43 11.03
CA PHE A 60 -57.23 1.31 10.10
C PHE A 60 -58.51 0.56 9.76
N TRP A 61 -59.67 1.13 10.11
CA TRP A 61 -60.98 0.52 9.86
C TRP A 61 -61.24 0.26 8.37
N LEU A 62 -61.70 -0.95 8.05
CA LEU A 62 -62.16 -1.37 6.74
C LEU A 62 -63.58 -1.97 6.86
N GLY A 63 -64.57 -1.29 6.28
CA GLY A 63 -65.99 -1.65 6.44
C GLY A 63 -66.34 -3.08 6.01
N SER A 64 -65.69 -3.61 4.96
CA SER A 64 -65.93 -4.99 4.49
C SER A 64 -65.44 -6.07 5.45
N LYS A 65 -64.55 -5.75 6.40
CA LYS A 65 -64.05 -6.68 7.43
C LYS A 65 -64.61 -6.39 8.82
N ALA A 66 -65.47 -5.38 8.96
CA ALA A 66 -65.99 -4.90 10.25
C ALA A 66 -64.90 -4.73 11.31
N GLY A 67 -63.73 -4.21 10.92
CA GLY A 67 -62.57 -4.11 11.81
C GLY A 67 -61.36 -3.46 11.16
N LYS A 68 -60.27 -3.34 11.94
CA LYS A 68 -58.98 -2.88 11.44
C LYS A 68 -58.38 -3.86 10.45
N SER A 69 -57.78 -3.35 9.37
CA SER A 69 -57.18 -4.19 8.34
C SER A 69 -55.92 -3.58 7.73
N PRO A 70 -54.85 -4.39 7.48
CA PRO A 70 -53.70 -3.96 6.70
C PRO A 70 -54.07 -3.60 5.25
N ASN A 71 -55.21 -4.07 4.77
CA ASN A 71 -55.73 -3.73 3.44
C ASN A 71 -56.58 -2.44 3.45
N SER A 72 -56.71 -1.77 4.60
CA SER A 72 -57.38 -0.47 4.64
C SER A 72 -56.55 0.56 3.86
N GLN A 73 -57.21 1.48 3.16
CA GLN A 73 -56.50 2.52 2.42
C GLN A 73 -55.60 3.37 3.33
N ALA A 74 -55.95 3.53 4.61
CA ALA A 74 -55.10 4.21 5.59
C ALA A 74 -53.80 3.43 5.86
N ALA A 75 -53.85 2.11 6.01
CA ALA A 75 -52.67 1.27 6.17
C ALA A 75 -51.75 1.35 4.94
N LEU A 76 -52.33 1.33 3.74
CA LEU A 76 -51.57 1.50 2.49
C LEU A 76 -50.90 2.88 2.40
N TRP A 77 -51.55 3.94 2.89
CA TRP A 77 -50.94 5.27 2.96
C TRP A 77 -49.81 5.34 3.99
N VAL A 78 -49.95 4.69 5.14
CA VAL A 78 -48.86 4.57 6.12
C VAL A 78 -47.66 3.84 5.50
N ALA A 79 -47.88 2.73 4.80
CA ALA A 79 -46.82 2.03 4.08
C ALA A 79 -46.19 2.90 2.97
N ALA A 80 -46.97 3.73 2.27
CA ALA A 80 -46.45 4.67 1.28
C ALA A 80 -45.60 5.80 1.90
N LEU A 81 -45.99 6.27 3.09
CA LEU A 81 -45.23 7.26 3.87
C LEU A 81 -43.87 6.70 4.30
N TYR A 82 -43.84 5.50 4.88
CA TYR A 82 -42.58 4.84 5.23
C TYR A 82 -41.68 4.63 4.01
N ARG A 83 -42.23 4.17 2.88
CA ARG A 83 -41.47 4.04 1.62
C ARG A 83 -40.88 5.37 1.13
N THR A 84 -41.61 6.48 1.30
CA THR A 84 -41.11 7.83 0.95
C THR A 84 -40.00 8.33 1.89
N LEU A 85 -39.94 7.76 3.10
CA LEU A 85 -38.87 7.96 4.07
C LEU A 85 -37.76 6.91 3.94
N ASN A 86 -37.74 6.17 2.84
CA ASN A 86 -36.78 5.10 2.52
C ASN A 86 -36.83 3.88 3.45
N VAL A 87 -37.96 3.64 4.13
CA VAL A 87 -38.20 2.45 4.95
C VAL A 87 -39.13 1.49 4.20
N PRO A 88 -38.63 0.33 3.71
CA PRO A 88 -39.47 -0.70 3.13
C PRO A 88 -40.27 -1.37 4.25
N LEU A 89 -41.58 -1.33 4.11
CA LEU A 89 -42.50 -2.00 5.02
C LEU A 89 -43.17 -3.15 4.26
N ASP A 90 -42.87 -4.39 4.64
CA ASP A 90 -43.54 -5.55 4.04
C ASP A 90 -44.96 -5.76 4.62
N ASP A 91 -45.74 -6.61 3.96
CA ASP A 91 -47.14 -6.84 4.33
C ASP A 91 -47.29 -7.39 5.75
N ILE A 92 -46.31 -8.16 6.22
CA ILE A 92 -46.28 -8.73 7.57
C ILE A 92 -46.07 -7.62 8.59
N SER A 93 -45.06 -6.77 8.39
CA SER A 93 -44.75 -5.62 9.25
C SER A 93 -45.92 -4.65 9.30
N LEU A 94 -46.58 -4.41 8.16
CA LEU A 94 -47.81 -3.61 8.10
C LEU A 94 -48.95 -4.26 8.89
N ALA A 95 -49.16 -5.56 8.72
CA ALA A 95 -50.17 -6.30 9.46
C ALA A 95 -49.94 -6.23 10.97
N ILE A 96 -48.68 -6.34 11.42
CA ILE A 96 -48.31 -6.20 12.83
C ILE A 96 -48.62 -4.79 13.35
N ILE A 97 -48.19 -3.74 12.62
CA ILE A 97 -48.46 -2.33 13.01
C ILE A 97 -49.97 -2.08 13.15
N VAL A 98 -50.78 -2.66 12.27
CA VAL A 98 -52.24 -2.54 12.33
C VAL A 98 -52.84 -3.39 13.45
N ALA A 99 -52.34 -4.60 13.68
CA ALA A 99 -52.93 -5.58 14.58
C ALA A 99 -52.54 -5.42 16.05
N GLU A 100 -51.28 -5.13 16.36
CA GLU A 100 -50.69 -5.41 17.68
C GLU A 100 -50.03 -4.22 18.39
N ASP A 101 -50.18 -3.00 17.87
CA ASP A 101 -49.33 -1.85 18.24
C ASP A 101 -47.92 -1.94 17.65
N ILE A 102 -47.24 -0.79 17.59
CA ILE A 102 -45.81 -0.73 17.39
C ILE A 102 -45.16 -1.09 18.72
N SER A 103 -44.90 -2.38 18.92
CA SER A 103 -44.16 -2.88 20.09
C SER A 103 -42.84 -2.11 20.29
N GLY A 104 -42.35 -1.99 21.53
CA GLY A 104 -41.08 -1.31 21.82
C GLY A 104 -39.91 -1.73 20.91
N PRO A 105 -39.70 -3.04 20.66
CA PRO A 105 -38.70 -3.53 19.71
C PRO A 105 -38.94 -3.09 18.25
N ASN A 106 -40.19 -3.15 17.77
CA ASN A 106 -40.54 -2.73 16.40
C ASN A 106 -40.40 -1.21 16.23
N LYS A 107 -40.77 -0.44 17.26
CA LYS A 107 -40.58 1.02 17.30
C LYS A 107 -39.10 1.34 17.14
N THR A 108 -38.26 0.68 17.93
CA THR A 108 -36.81 0.88 17.89
C THR A 108 -36.22 0.51 16.53
N THR A 109 -36.67 -0.60 15.95
CA THR A 109 -36.22 -1.07 14.64
C THR A 109 -36.57 -0.07 13.52
N LEU A 110 -37.79 0.45 13.51
CA LEU A 110 -38.23 1.45 12.55
C LEU A 110 -37.44 2.76 12.70
N ILE A 111 -37.35 3.29 13.92
CA ILE A 111 -36.62 4.55 14.19
C ILE A 111 -35.15 4.44 13.77
N LYS A 112 -34.49 3.31 14.07
CA LYS A 112 -33.08 3.09 13.72
C LYS A 112 -32.87 2.64 12.28
N TYR A 113 -33.92 2.48 11.47
CA TYR A 113 -33.83 1.93 10.12
C TYR A 113 -32.85 2.71 9.25
N ASN A 114 -33.00 4.04 9.16
CA ASN A 114 -32.16 4.87 8.29
C ASN A 114 -30.68 4.83 8.71
N TYR A 115 -30.41 4.79 10.02
CA TYR A 115 -29.05 4.64 10.53
C TYR A 115 -28.46 3.28 10.16
N HIS A 116 -29.19 2.18 10.39
CA HIS A 116 -28.73 0.84 10.01
C HIS A 116 -28.60 0.64 8.50
N PHE A 117 -29.48 1.26 7.71
CA PHE A 117 -29.39 1.26 6.26
C PHE A 117 -28.12 1.97 5.80
N TRP A 118 -27.82 3.14 6.36
CA TRP A 118 -26.57 3.86 6.11
C TRP A 118 -25.35 3.07 6.55
N GLN A 119 -25.34 2.44 7.74
CA GLN A 119 -24.21 1.63 8.22
C GLN A 119 -23.85 0.50 7.24
N LYS A 120 -24.86 -0.11 6.60
CA LYS A 120 -24.68 -1.15 5.58
C LYS A 120 -24.31 -0.58 4.20
N ASN A 121 -24.70 0.66 3.91
CA ASN A 121 -24.57 1.31 2.60
C ASN A 121 -23.97 2.72 2.73
N ARG A 122 -22.80 2.85 3.36
CA ARG A 122 -22.22 4.16 3.77
C ARG A 122 -21.98 5.13 2.62
N LEU A 123 -21.85 4.61 1.41
CA LEU A 123 -21.60 5.36 0.18
C LEU A 123 -22.89 5.78 -0.55
N SER A 124 -24.07 5.32 -0.11
CA SER A 124 -25.35 5.67 -0.74
C SER A 124 -25.72 7.11 -0.45
N LYS A 125 -25.89 7.92 -1.50
CA LYS A 125 -26.37 9.31 -1.42
C LYS A 125 -27.78 9.37 -0.83
N GLU A 126 -28.64 8.43 -1.20
CA GLU A 126 -30.01 8.30 -0.69
C GLU A 126 -30.01 7.94 0.79
N GLY A 127 -29.21 6.95 1.18
CA GLY A 127 -29.05 6.53 2.58
C GLY A 127 -28.54 7.66 3.47
N LYS A 128 -27.51 8.38 3.01
CA LYS A 128 -27.00 9.58 3.66
C LYS A 128 -28.08 10.66 3.79
N SER A 129 -28.75 11.01 2.69
CA SER A 129 -29.79 12.05 2.67
C SER A 129 -30.99 11.72 3.55
N ALA A 130 -31.38 10.44 3.63
CA ALA A 130 -32.44 9.97 4.51
C ALA A 130 -32.02 10.06 5.99
N LEU A 131 -30.79 9.65 6.31
CA LEU A 131 -30.24 9.77 7.66
C LEU A 131 -30.07 11.23 8.09
N ASP A 132 -29.54 12.10 7.22
CA ASP A 132 -29.42 13.54 7.48
C ASP A 132 -30.79 14.15 7.81
N ARG A 133 -31.84 13.79 7.05
CA ARG A 133 -33.20 14.27 7.32
C ARG A 133 -33.71 13.83 8.69
N GLU A 134 -33.48 12.57 9.05
CA GLU A 134 -33.85 12.01 10.35
C GLU A 134 -33.15 12.77 11.49
N LEU A 135 -31.83 12.89 11.38
CA LEU A 135 -30.99 13.49 12.41
C LEU A 135 -31.22 14.99 12.56
N LYS A 136 -31.54 15.72 11.49
CA LYS A 136 -31.90 17.14 11.61
C LYS A 136 -33.14 17.36 12.47
N GLY A 137 -34.14 16.48 12.36
CA GLY A 137 -35.34 16.54 13.20
C GLY A 137 -35.02 16.31 14.67
N LEU A 138 -34.18 15.32 14.96
CA LEU A 138 -33.71 14.97 16.30
C LEU A 138 -32.85 16.09 16.93
N LEU A 139 -31.97 16.68 16.12
CA LEU A 139 -31.04 17.72 16.54
C LEU A 139 -31.68 19.13 16.54
N GLY A 140 -32.95 19.27 16.11
CA GLY A 140 -33.64 20.56 16.08
C GLY A 140 -33.09 21.55 15.04
N VAL A 141 -32.43 21.04 13.99
CA VAL A 141 -31.89 21.80 12.86
C VAL A 141 -32.65 21.49 11.56
N ASP A 142 -33.97 21.33 11.68
CA ASP A 142 -34.91 20.99 10.61
C ASP A 142 -35.78 22.19 10.13
N GLY A 143 -35.48 23.40 10.59
CA GLY A 143 -36.14 24.63 10.14
C GLY A 143 -35.92 24.96 8.65
N LEU A 144 -36.75 25.85 8.10
CA LEU A 144 -36.72 26.25 6.67
C LEU A 144 -35.32 26.68 6.19
N GLN A 145 -34.54 27.33 7.05
CA GLN A 145 -33.18 27.81 6.77
C GLN A 145 -32.11 26.71 6.60
N TYR A 146 -32.45 25.45 6.92
CA TYR A 146 -31.58 24.26 6.86
C TYR A 146 -32.04 23.21 5.83
N GLN A 147 -33.18 23.46 5.19
CA GLN A 147 -33.92 22.47 4.41
C GLN A 147 -33.14 21.91 3.21
N HIS A 148 -32.30 22.72 2.58
CA HIS A 148 -31.49 22.35 1.40
C HIS A 148 -30.02 22.09 1.73
N LYS A 149 -29.67 22.14 3.01
CA LYS A 149 -28.32 21.95 3.49
C LYS A 149 -28.04 20.47 3.76
N SER A 150 -26.79 20.03 3.84
CA SER A 150 -26.45 18.76 4.51
C SER A 150 -26.63 18.89 6.03
N LEU A 151 -26.50 17.81 6.78
CA LEU A 151 -26.43 17.90 8.25
C LEU A 151 -25.25 18.77 8.69
N ALA A 152 -24.05 18.55 8.13
CA ALA A 152 -22.86 19.35 8.43
C ALA A 152 -23.06 20.85 8.18
N GLN A 153 -23.62 21.24 7.02
CA GLN A 153 -23.94 22.63 6.70
C GLN A 153 -25.02 23.25 7.62
N SER A 154 -25.85 22.41 8.25
CA SER A 154 -26.86 22.86 9.22
C SER A 154 -26.21 23.09 10.58
N LEU A 155 -25.30 22.20 11.00
CA LEU A 155 -24.51 22.33 12.22
C LEU A 155 -23.50 23.50 12.15
N GLU A 156 -22.94 23.78 10.98
CA GLU A 156 -22.10 24.96 10.73
C GLU A 156 -22.80 26.26 11.15
N LYS A 157 -24.07 26.44 10.75
CA LYS A 157 -24.88 27.60 11.14
C LYS A 157 -25.19 27.65 12.63
N CYS A 158 -25.31 26.49 13.28
CA CYS A 158 -25.45 26.42 14.73
C CYS A 158 -24.15 26.87 15.42
N TYR A 159 -23.00 26.45 14.89
CA TYR A 159 -21.71 26.90 15.39
C TYR A 159 -21.50 28.41 15.24
N GLU A 160 -21.96 29.02 14.14
CA GLU A 160 -21.99 30.49 13.97
C GLU A 160 -22.81 31.20 15.06
N SER A 161 -23.76 30.50 15.68
CA SER A 161 -24.57 31.03 16.80
C SER A 161 -23.94 30.76 18.19
N GLY A 162 -22.87 29.96 18.25
CA GLY A 162 -22.12 29.62 19.47
C GLY A 162 -21.76 28.13 19.58
N PHE A 163 -20.56 27.84 20.12
CA PHE A 163 -20.06 26.46 20.26
C PHE A 163 -20.92 25.58 21.19
N TYR A 164 -21.53 26.14 22.23
CA TYR A 164 -22.37 25.40 23.18
C TYR A 164 -23.49 24.62 22.48
N GLU A 165 -24.08 25.18 21.42
CA GLU A 165 -25.12 24.48 20.68
C GLU A 165 -24.52 23.32 19.87
N LEU A 166 -23.35 23.49 19.23
CA LEU A 166 -22.67 22.41 18.51
C LEU A 166 -22.29 21.25 19.45
N GLU A 167 -21.74 21.55 20.63
CA GLU A 167 -21.41 20.57 21.69
C GLU A 167 -22.62 19.70 22.02
N ARG A 168 -23.75 20.32 22.37
CA ARG A 168 -25.00 19.62 22.70
C ARG A 168 -25.50 18.73 21.56
N GLN A 169 -25.35 19.18 20.30
CA GLN A 169 -25.80 18.39 19.15
C GLN A 169 -24.86 17.21 18.86
N LEU A 170 -23.55 17.35 19.06
CA LEU A 170 -22.60 16.24 18.91
C LEU A 170 -22.79 15.18 20.00
N GLU A 171 -23.08 15.58 21.25
CA GLU A 171 -23.42 14.65 22.33
C GLU A 171 -24.68 13.83 21.99
N ARG A 172 -25.75 14.51 21.55
CA ARG A 172 -26.98 13.84 21.10
C ARG A 172 -26.74 12.91 19.91
N LEU A 173 -25.89 13.32 18.99
CA LEU A 173 -25.53 12.50 17.84
C LEU A 173 -24.75 11.24 18.28
N SER A 174 -23.94 11.33 19.34
CA SER A 174 -23.22 10.21 19.94
C SER A 174 -24.17 9.15 20.51
N ASP A 175 -25.28 9.59 21.10
CA ASP A 175 -26.27 8.66 21.67
C ASP A 175 -27.05 7.90 20.59
N VAL A 176 -27.30 8.53 19.43
CA VAL A 176 -28.23 8.02 18.42
C VAL A 176 -27.52 7.39 17.21
N ALA A 177 -26.46 8.03 16.73
CA ALA A 177 -25.72 7.63 15.53
C ALA A 177 -24.20 7.89 15.65
N PRO A 178 -23.51 7.28 16.64
CA PRO A 178 -22.11 7.59 16.96
C PRO A 178 -21.15 7.34 15.79
N GLU A 179 -21.42 6.32 14.96
CA GLU A 179 -20.56 6.03 13.80
C GLU A 179 -20.72 7.01 12.64
N TYR A 180 -21.75 7.89 12.69
CA TYR A 180 -21.96 8.95 11.71
C TYR A 180 -21.22 10.25 12.07
N ILE A 181 -20.82 10.43 13.34
CA ILE A 181 -20.03 11.58 13.81
C ILE A 181 -18.79 11.82 12.93
N PRO A 182 -17.93 10.81 12.64
CA PRO A 182 -16.73 11.05 11.85
C PRO A 182 -17.03 11.69 10.50
N GLN A 183 -18.10 11.24 9.84
CA GLN A 183 -18.53 11.75 8.54
C GLN A 183 -18.99 13.20 8.64
N VAL A 184 -19.85 13.50 9.61
CA VAL A 184 -20.41 14.84 9.81
C VAL A 184 -19.32 15.85 10.19
N VAL A 185 -18.40 15.46 11.06
CA VAL A 185 -17.31 16.32 11.53
C VAL A 185 -16.26 16.54 10.44
N SER A 186 -15.93 15.51 9.66
CA SER A 186 -15.06 15.66 8.48
C SER A 186 -15.68 16.64 7.46
N GLU A 187 -16.98 16.52 7.17
CA GLU A 187 -17.67 17.46 6.28
C GLU A 187 -17.70 18.88 6.85
N LEU A 188 -17.92 19.03 8.15
CA LEU A 188 -17.90 20.34 8.82
C LEU A 188 -16.51 20.99 8.74
N TYR A 189 -15.45 20.22 8.95
CA TYR A 189 -14.07 20.68 8.80
C TYR A 189 -13.78 21.13 7.36
N ASN A 190 -14.14 20.32 6.36
CA ASN A 190 -13.93 20.65 4.94
C ASN A 190 -14.71 21.90 4.52
N LEU A 191 -15.91 22.14 5.05
CA LEU A 191 -16.67 23.37 4.78
C LEU A 191 -15.92 24.65 5.21
N TYR A 192 -15.07 24.58 6.23
CA TYR A 192 -14.27 25.73 6.65
C TYR A 192 -13.02 25.91 5.78
N ILE A 193 -12.37 24.82 5.38
CA ILE A 193 -11.19 24.84 4.50
C ILE A 193 -11.55 25.27 3.08
N GLU A 194 -12.67 24.79 2.52
CA GLU A 194 -13.05 25.04 1.12
C GLU A 194 -13.64 26.44 0.87
N LYS A 195 -13.93 27.24 1.90
CA LYS A 195 -14.52 28.58 1.73
C LYS A 195 -13.48 29.54 1.11
N PRO A 196 -13.62 29.96 -0.17
CA PRO A 196 -12.56 30.66 -0.92
C PRO A 196 -12.44 32.16 -0.58
N LYS A 197 -12.58 32.56 0.69
CA LYS A 197 -12.54 33.97 1.10
C LYS A 197 -11.58 34.18 2.28
N HIS A 198 -10.30 34.34 1.96
CA HIS A 198 -9.21 34.78 2.84
C HIS A 198 -8.91 33.88 4.06
N GLU A 199 -7.78 34.15 4.72
CA GLU A 199 -7.18 33.54 5.93
C GLU A 199 -8.17 33.13 7.05
N LEU A 200 -9.41 33.64 7.02
CA LEU A 200 -10.53 33.29 7.91
C LEU A 200 -10.99 31.82 7.84
N GLY A 201 -10.75 31.10 6.73
CA GLY A 201 -11.17 29.69 6.59
C GLY A 201 -10.36 28.75 7.46
N GLU A 202 -9.03 28.83 7.37
CA GLU A 202 -8.09 28.08 8.19
C GLU A 202 -8.23 28.42 9.68
N GLU A 203 -8.37 29.71 10.01
CA GLU A 203 -8.59 30.16 11.38
C GLU A 203 -9.83 29.52 12.00
N LYS A 204 -10.94 29.46 11.25
CA LYS A 204 -12.18 28.80 11.72
C LYS A 204 -12.04 27.29 11.84
N ALA A 205 -11.30 26.65 10.94
CA ALA A 205 -11.02 25.22 11.03
C ALA A 205 -10.19 24.89 12.28
N LEU A 206 -9.20 25.72 12.61
CA LEU A 206 -8.42 25.63 13.84
C LEU A 206 -9.29 25.88 15.09
N GLN A 207 -10.12 26.91 15.09
CA GLN A 207 -11.08 27.17 16.18
C GLN A 207 -12.03 26.00 16.39
N LEU A 208 -12.53 25.36 15.32
CA LEU A 208 -13.34 24.15 15.42
C LEU A 208 -12.56 23.03 16.12
N ILE A 209 -11.32 22.77 15.69
CA ILE A 209 -10.44 21.75 16.27
C ILE A 209 -10.24 21.98 17.78
N GLU A 210 -9.90 23.19 18.19
CA GLU A 210 -9.69 23.55 19.60
C GLU A 210 -10.93 23.27 20.45
N GLN A 211 -12.11 23.59 19.92
CA GLN A 211 -13.37 23.35 20.63
C GLN A 211 -13.72 21.85 20.69
N LEU A 212 -13.42 21.07 19.64
CA LEU A 212 -13.56 19.61 19.67
C LEU A 212 -12.63 18.96 20.70
N VAL A 213 -11.42 19.50 20.89
CA VAL A 213 -10.50 19.06 21.95
C VAL A 213 -11.10 19.32 23.34
N VAL A 214 -11.66 20.51 23.58
CA VAL A 214 -12.36 20.83 24.84
C VAL A 214 -13.52 19.87 25.09
N LEU A 215 -14.29 19.54 24.05
CA LEU A 215 -15.41 18.60 24.13
C LEU A 215 -14.94 17.19 24.52
N VAL A 216 -13.88 16.68 23.91
CA VAL A 216 -13.33 15.35 24.27
C VAL A 216 -12.82 15.32 25.70
N ASN A 217 -12.25 16.41 26.20
CA ASN A 217 -11.81 16.49 27.59
C ASN A 217 -12.99 16.39 28.57
N LYS A 218 -14.16 16.93 28.21
CA LYS A 218 -15.41 16.78 28.98
C LYS A 218 -16.05 15.39 28.82
N ASN A 219 -16.03 14.83 27.60
CA ASN A 219 -16.62 13.54 27.28
C ASN A 219 -15.62 12.66 26.51
N GLN A 220 -14.94 11.77 27.26
CA GLN A 220 -13.87 10.92 26.74
C GLN A 220 -14.36 9.88 25.71
N GLU A 221 -15.66 9.56 25.68
CA GLU A 221 -16.24 8.61 24.71
C GLU A 221 -16.20 9.17 23.28
N LEU A 222 -16.19 10.49 23.13
CA LEU A 222 -16.14 11.17 21.84
C LEU A 222 -14.76 11.15 21.17
N PHE A 223 -13.70 10.80 21.90
CA PHE A 223 -12.35 10.77 21.33
C PHE A 223 -12.28 9.87 20.10
N LYS A 224 -12.79 8.63 20.18
CA LYS A 224 -12.69 7.66 19.09
C LYS A 224 -13.46 8.10 17.83
N PRO A 225 -14.74 8.53 17.89
CA PRO A 225 -15.40 9.03 16.69
C PRO A 225 -14.74 10.30 16.15
N LEU A 226 -14.31 11.23 17.01
CA LEU A 226 -13.71 12.49 16.54
C LEU A 226 -12.32 12.29 15.92
N SER A 227 -11.46 11.48 16.53
CA SER A 227 -10.13 11.16 16.00
C SER A 227 -10.18 10.34 14.71
N ASN A 228 -11.29 9.67 14.42
CA ASN A 228 -11.50 9.00 13.13
C ASN A 228 -12.05 9.92 12.03
N SER A 229 -12.34 11.19 12.32
CA SER A 229 -12.94 12.13 11.36
C SER A 229 -11.90 12.62 10.33
N HIS A 230 -10.77 13.14 10.81
CA HIS A 230 -9.77 13.82 9.98
C HIS A 230 -8.37 13.78 10.63
N PRO A 231 -7.26 13.65 9.86
CA PRO A 231 -5.91 13.60 10.44
C PRO A 231 -5.54 14.79 11.32
N GLN A 232 -5.90 16.01 10.92
CA GLN A 232 -5.64 17.26 11.66
C GLN A 232 -6.40 17.29 13.01
N ILE A 233 -7.65 16.80 13.02
CA ILE A 233 -8.44 16.67 14.26
C ILE A 233 -7.81 15.61 15.17
N ALA A 234 -7.42 14.46 14.61
CA ALA A 234 -6.77 13.39 15.34
C ALA A 234 -5.44 13.87 15.95
N ALA A 235 -4.62 14.60 15.18
CA ALA A 235 -3.36 15.16 15.63
C ALA A 235 -3.54 16.11 16.82
N ALA A 236 -4.52 17.02 16.76
CA ALA A 236 -4.81 17.92 17.87
C ALA A 236 -5.28 17.19 19.14
N LEU A 237 -6.11 16.15 19.00
CA LEU A 237 -6.55 15.31 20.13
C LEU A 237 -5.37 14.53 20.74
N ILE A 238 -4.51 13.95 19.90
CA ILE A 238 -3.32 13.22 20.33
C ILE A 238 -2.30 14.13 21.01
N LYS A 239 -2.13 15.36 20.53
CA LYS A 239 -1.25 16.35 21.17
C LYS A 239 -1.60 16.57 22.65
N GLN A 240 -2.89 16.56 23.00
CA GLN A 240 -3.36 16.68 24.37
C GLN A 240 -3.37 15.36 25.15
N GLN A 241 -3.54 14.23 24.46
CA GLN A 241 -3.60 12.90 25.07
C GLN A 241 -2.67 11.90 24.35
N PRO A 242 -1.33 12.05 24.43
CA PRO A 242 -0.39 11.25 23.63
C PRO A 242 -0.50 9.74 23.84
N ARG A 243 -0.93 9.32 25.04
CA ARG A 243 -1.14 7.91 25.41
C ARG A 243 -2.20 7.21 24.54
N ARG A 244 -3.11 7.97 23.91
CA ARG A 244 -4.18 7.43 23.07
C ARG A 244 -3.80 7.31 21.60
N PHE A 245 -2.54 7.59 21.24
CA PHE A 245 -2.02 7.45 19.88
C PHE A 245 -2.27 6.05 19.30
N PHE A 246 -2.11 5.02 20.13
CA PHE A 246 -2.32 3.62 19.74
C PHE A 246 -3.80 3.18 19.67
N GLU A 247 -4.74 4.06 20.01
CA GLU A 247 -6.18 3.83 19.76
C GLU A 247 -6.58 4.19 18.31
N LEU A 248 -5.72 4.93 17.59
CA LEU A 248 -5.92 5.26 16.19
C LEU A 248 -5.67 4.05 15.30
N SER A 249 -6.34 3.97 14.14
CA SER A 249 -5.96 2.99 13.11
C SER A 249 -4.53 3.25 12.61
N GLN A 250 -3.81 2.22 12.15
CA GLN A 250 -2.44 2.35 11.64
C GLN A 250 -2.27 3.47 10.59
N ALA A 251 -3.18 3.56 9.61
CA ALA A 251 -3.17 4.63 8.61
C ALA A 251 -3.26 6.03 9.26
N MET A 252 -4.15 6.20 10.24
CA MET A 252 -4.29 7.46 10.98
C MET A 252 -3.07 7.73 11.88
N GLN A 253 -2.47 6.70 12.47
CA GLN A 253 -1.21 6.85 13.23
C GLN A 253 -0.10 7.40 12.35
N GLN A 254 0.01 6.93 11.10
CA GLN A 254 1.03 7.40 10.15
C GLN A 254 0.85 8.89 9.82
N GLU A 255 -0.37 9.30 9.44
CA GLU A 255 -0.69 10.70 9.12
C GLU A 255 -0.51 11.61 10.34
N VAL A 256 -1.06 11.23 11.51
CA VAL A 256 -0.92 12.01 12.74
C VAL A 256 0.54 12.13 13.15
N HIS A 257 1.29 11.05 12.99
CA HIS A 257 2.71 11.07 13.28
C HIS A 257 3.47 12.02 12.34
N GLN A 258 3.13 12.07 11.04
CA GLN A 258 3.70 13.05 10.12
C GLN A 258 3.32 14.48 10.52
N LEU A 259 2.06 14.75 10.86
CA LEU A 259 1.63 16.09 11.30
C LEU A 259 2.31 16.56 12.59
N LEU A 260 2.59 15.65 13.52
CA LEU A 260 3.18 15.96 14.83
C LEU A 260 4.69 15.74 14.89
N HIS A 261 5.36 15.39 13.78
CA HIS A 261 6.78 15.02 13.84
C HIS A 261 7.69 16.19 14.24
N GLN A 262 7.26 17.43 13.98
CA GLN A 262 7.99 18.66 14.31
C GLN A 262 7.62 19.21 15.69
N GLU A 263 6.64 18.60 16.37
CA GLU A 263 6.17 19.07 17.67
C GLU A 263 7.14 18.64 18.79
N PRO A 264 7.78 19.59 19.50
CA PRO A 264 8.75 19.26 20.54
C PRO A 264 8.12 18.43 21.66
N GLY A 265 8.74 17.32 22.05
CA GLY A 265 8.29 16.51 23.19
C GLY A 265 7.19 15.49 22.88
N PHE A 266 6.55 15.54 21.70
CA PHE A 266 5.49 14.58 21.33
C PHE A 266 6.07 13.17 21.23
N PHE A 267 7.14 13.02 20.45
CA PHE A 267 7.78 11.72 20.24
C PHE A 267 8.32 11.14 21.56
N GLU A 268 8.93 11.97 22.39
CA GLU A 268 9.39 11.60 23.74
C GLU A 268 8.23 11.13 24.61
N SER A 269 7.09 11.80 24.56
CA SER A 269 5.89 11.43 25.32
C SER A 269 5.34 10.07 24.91
N VAL A 270 5.27 9.79 23.61
CA VAL A 270 4.85 8.47 23.10
C VAL A 270 5.87 7.40 23.49
N VAL A 271 7.17 7.66 23.31
CA VAL A 271 8.24 6.71 23.69
C VAL A 271 8.25 6.43 25.20
N ASN A 272 8.04 7.45 26.04
CA ASN A 272 7.94 7.28 27.49
C ASN A 272 6.72 6.44 27.86
N PHE A 273 5.57 6.66 27.22
CA PHE A 273 4.40 5.80 27.39
C PHE A 273 4.71 4.33 27.02
N ILE A 274 5.43 4.08 25.92
CA ILE A 274 5.86 2.73 25.54
C ILE A 274 6.72 2.10 26.63
N LYS A 275 7.68 2.85 27.19
CA LYS A 275 8.54 2.36 28.27
C LYS A 275 7.78 2.09 29.58
N GLU A 276 6.70 2.83 29.83
CA GLU A 276 5.81 2.63 31.00
C GLU A 276 4.89 1.40 30.86
N MET A 277 4.65 0.90 29.63
CA MET A 277 3.77 -0.25 29.43
C MET A 277 4.31 -1.50 30.12
N PRO A 278 3.47 -2.30 30.81
CA PRO A 278 3.92 -3.42 31.64
C PRO A 278 4.81 -4.45 30.95
N PHE A 279 4.62 -4.69 29.64
CA PHE A 279 5.43 -5.64 28.87
C PHE A 279 6.77 -5.06 28.40
N PHE A 280 6.96 -3.74 28.43
CA PHE A 280 8.20 -3.09 28.01
C PHE A 280 8.98 -2.47 29.18
N ASN A 281 8.35 -2.35 30.34
CA ASN A 281 8.93 -1.83 31.57
C ASN A 281 9.88 -2.86 32.19
N GLY A 282 11.20 -2.65 32.07
CA GLY A 282 12.18 -3.28 32.98
C GLY A 282 13.33 -4.11 32.42
N GLY A 283 13.89 -3.87 31.23
CA GLY A 283 15.10 -4.65 30.87
C GLY A 283 15.89 -4.25 29.63
N THR A 284 17.07 -4.88 29.52
CA THR A 284 17.98 -4.86 28.37
C THR A 284 17.45 -5.59 27.14
N GLN A 285 16.31 -6.29 27.26
CA GLN A 285 15.69 -7.14 26.24
C GLN A 285 14.57 -6.44 25.43
N PHE A 286 14.57 -5.10 25.36
CA PHE A 286 13.53 -4.34 24.67
C PHE A 286 13.38 -4.78 23.20
N ASN A 287 14.49 -5.00 22.49
CA ASN A 287 14.47 -5.41 21.09
C ASN A 287 13.93 -6.83 20.88
N GLU A 288 14.23 -7.75 21.80
CA GLU A 288 13.77 -9.13 21.79
C GLU A 288 12.26 -9.19 22.01
N ARG A 289 11.74 -8.38 22.94
CA ARG A 289 10.30 -8.19 23.16
C ARG A 289 9.58 -7.65 21.92
N LEU A 290 10.17 -6.66 21.25
CA LEU A 290 9.63 -6.12 19.99
C LEU A 290 9.58 -7.19 18.88
N LYS A 291 10.65 -7.98 18.72
CA LYS A 291 10.70 -9.07 17.74
C LYS A 291 9.64 -10.13 18.03
N LEU A 292 9.46 -10.51 19.31
CA LEU A 292 8.46 -11.49 19.73
C LEU A 292 7.03 -11.04 19.38
N LEU A 293 6.73 -9.75 19.54
CA LEU A 293 5.41 -9.20 19.19
C LEU A 293 5.16 -9.18 17.69
N GLN A 294 6.18 -9.07 16.84
CA GLN A 294 5.96 -8.92 15.40
C GLN A 294 5.98 -10.23 14.62
N SER A 295 6.52 -11.31 15.20
CA SER A 295 6.61 -12.60 14.53
C SER A 295 5.84 -13.66 15.28
N ALA A 296 4.72 -14.10 14.68
CA ALA A 296 3.99 -15.27 15.16
C ALA A 296 4.87 -16.53 15.11
N SER A 297 5.79 -16.63 14.14
CA SER A 297 6.76 -17.73 14.09
C SER A 297 7.66 -17.74 15.32
N LEU A 298 8.16 -16.57 15.74
CA LEU A 298 8.99 -16.47 16.93
C LEU A 298 8.20 -16.78 18.20
N ARG A 299 6.93 -16.35 18.29
CA ARG A 299 6.04 -16.74 19.40
C ARG A 299 5.84 -18.26 19.46
N ASN A 300 5.61 -18.89 18.32
CA ASN A 300 5.47 -20.33 18.21
C ASN A 300 6.73 -21.09 18.66
N GLN A 301 7.91 -20.58 18.31
CA GLN A 301 9.18 -21.15 18.77
C GLN A 301 9.40 -20.89 20.27
N ALA A 302 9.12 -19.67 20.73
CA ALA A 302 9.23 -19.26 22.13
C ALA A 302 8.24 -19.97 23.06
N ALA A 303 7.14 -20.51 22.55
CA ALA A 303 6.24 -21.34 23.33
C ALA A 303 6.91 -22.63 23.84
N ALA A 304 7.98 -23.10 23.21
CA ALA A 304 8.74 -24.25 23.68
C ALA A 304 9.59 -23.88 24.92
N PRO A 305 9.57 -24.67 26.01
CA PRO A 305 10.29 -24.35 27.26
C PRO A 305 11.79 -24.12 27.12
N ASN A 306 12.38 -24.65 26.05
CA ASN A 306 13.83 -24.70 25.82
C ASN A 306 14.32 -23.53 24.96
N HIS A 307 13.43 -22.68 24.47
CA HIS A 307 13.76 -21.59 23.55
C HIS A 307 14.29 -20.36 24.33
N GLU A 308 15.26 -19.64 23.77
CA GLU A 308 15.89 -18.47 24.43
C GLU A 308 14.88 -17.37 24.82
N ASN A 309 13.79 -17.25 24.07
CA ASN A 309 12.72 -16.27 24.31
C ASN A 309 11.52 -16.84 25.10
N HIS A 310 11.63 -18.03 25.70
CA HIS A 310 10.51 -18.66 26.40
C HIS A 310 9.97 -17.82 27.56
N GLU A 311 10.86 -17.27 28.38
CA GLU A 311 10.47 -16.41 29.50
C GLU A 311 9.71 -15.16 29.03
N LEU A 312 10.14 -14.56 27.91
CA LEU A 312 9.46 -13.42 27.30
C LEU A 312 8.06 -13.77 26.78
N PHE A 313 7.88 -14.99 26.26
CA PHE A 313 6.57 -15.48 25.81
C PHE A 313 5.62 -15.72 26.98
N VAL A 314 6.11 -16.35 28.04
CA VAL A 314 5.34 -16.55 29.28
C VAL A 314 4.94 -15.20 29.89
N GLU A 315 5.88 -14.24 29.95
CA GLU A 315 5.60 -12.91 30.45
C GLU A 315 4.53 -12.17 29.61
N LEU A 316 4.59 -12.25 28.27
CA LEU A 316 3.56 -11.70 27.40
C LEU A 316 2.19 -12.30 27.70
N LYS A 317 2.12 -13.63 27.83
CA LYS A 317 0.90 -14.36 28.17
C LYS A 317 0.34 -13.90 29.51
N ASP A 318 1.19 -13.77 30.52
CA ASP A 318 0.81 -13.33 31.87
C ASP A 318 0.30 -11.89 31.87
N LYS A 319 0.93 -10.97 31.13
CA LYS A 319 0.45 -9.58 31.00
C LYS A 319 -0.88 -9.46 30.27
N LEU A 320 -1.11 -10.28 29.25
CA LEU A 320 -2.42 -10.36 28.59
C LEU A 320 -3.48 -10.90 29.55
N TYR A 321 -3.14 -11.93 30.34
CA TYR A 321 -4.04 -12.49 31.35
C TYR A 321 -4.39 -11.47 32.44
N GLU A 322 -3.40 -10.81 33.05
CA GLU A 322 -3.59 -9.78 34.09
C GLU A 322 -4.56 -8.68 33.64
N ARG A 323 -4.44 -8.26 32.37
CA ARG A 323 -5.24 -7.17 31.79
C ARG A 323 -6.63 -7.64 31.32
N LEU A 324 -6.81 -8.93 31.04
CA LEU A 324 -8.09 -9.53 30.64
C LEU A 324 -8.91 -10.05 31.82
N ALA A 325 -8.26 -10.42 32.93
CA ALA A 325 -8.91 -11.00 34.11
C ALA A 325 -10.06 -10.14 34.64
N PRO A 326 -9.94 -8.79 34.75
CA PRO A 326 -11.06 -7.92 35.06
C PRO A 326 -12.15 -7.97 33.98
N GLY A 327 -13.31 -8.53 34.30
CA GLY A 327 -14.44 -8.64 33.36
C GLY A 327 -14.45 -9.91 32.48
N SER A 328 -13.48 -10.80 32.65
CA SER A 328 -13.36 -12.06 31.89
C SER A 328 -14.60 -12.96 31.99
N ASN A 329 -15.29 -12.99 33.14
CA ASN A 329 -16.49 -13.81 33.35
C ASN A 329 -17.55 -13.60 32.25
N GLN A 330 -17.86 -12.35 31.92
CA GLN A 330 -18.87 -12.03 30.91
C GLN A 330 -18.37 -12.38 29.50
N LEU A 331 -17.08 -12.19 29.22
CA LEU A 331 -16.48 -12.52 27.94
C LEU A 331 -16.47 -14.04 27.70
N ILE A 332 -16.11 -14.83 28.72
CA ILE A 332 -16.17 -16.30 28.69
C ILE A 332 -17.61 -16.75 28.45
N ALA A 333 -18.58 -16.21 29.21
CA ALA A 333 -19.99 -16.56 29.05
C ALA A 333 -20.49 -16.30 27.62
N LYS A 334 -20.15 -15.14 27.04
CA LYS A 334 -20.49 -14.80 25.66
C LYS A 334 -19.75 -15.64 24.62
N HIS A 335 -18.53 -16.07 24.91
CA HIS A 335 -17.79 -16.99 24.05
C HIS A 335 -18.48 -18.37 24.02
N GLN A 336 -18.75 -18.94 25.19
CA GLN A 336 -19.42 -20.24 25.33
C GLN A 336 -20.84 -20.22 24.74
N ALA A 337 -21.51 -19.06 24.73
CA ALA A 337 -22.82 -18.88 24.09
C ALA A 337 -22.83 -19.22 22.60
N ILE A 338 -21.72 -19.04 21.87
CA ILE A 338 -21.67 -19.31 20.42
C ILE A 338 -21.92 -20.81 20.16
N SER A 339 -21.09 -21.67 20.75
CA SER A 339 -21.25 -23.13 20.64
C SER A 339 -22.58 -23.61 21.23
N ALA A 340 -23.05 -22.96 22.31
CA ALA A 340 -24.33 -23.28 22.93
C ALA A 340 -25.52 -23.05 21.99
N LEU A 341 -25.53 -21.92 21.27
CA LEU A 341 -26.58 -21.57 20.34
C LEU A 341 -26.58 -22.49 19.12
N GLU A 342 -25.40 -22.85 18.58
CA GLU A 342 -25.27 -23.82 17.50
C GLU A 342 -25.87 -25.19 17.88
N GLU A 343 -25.58 -25.67 19.10
CA GLU A 343 -26.14 -26.93 19.62
C GLU A 343 -27.66 -26.86 19.82
N ILE A 344 -28.19 -25.71 20.29
CA ILE A 344 -29.63 -25.48 20.42
C ILE A 344 -30.30 -25.45 19.05
N ASP A 345 -29.74 -24.73 18.07
CA ASP A 345 -30.28 -24.65 16.72
C ASP A 345 -30.28 -26.02 16.04
N ALA A 346 -29.18 -26.78 16.16
CA ALA A 346 -29.08 -28.15 15.67
C ALA A 346 -30.11 -29.09 16.32
N TYR A 347 -30.48 -28.86 17.58
CA TYR A 347 -31.55 -29.59 18.25
C TYR A 347 -32.94 -29.18 17.76
N LEU A 348 -33.20 -27.88 17.62
CA LEU A 348 -34.50 -27.35 17.16
C LEU A 348 -34.81 -27.77 15.72
N LEU A 349 -33.80 -27.84 14.85
CA LEU A 349 -33.93 -28.35 13.47
C LEU A 349 -34.42 -29.81 13.41
N LYS A 350 -34.23 -30.60 14.48
CA LYS A 350 -34.69 -32.00 14.55
C LYS A 350 -36.15 -32.15 14.96
N GLY A 351 -36.91 -31.04 15.01
CA GLY A 351 -38.36 -31.02 15.25
C GLY A 351 -38.79 -31.56 16.61
N PRO A 352 -38.32 -31.00 17.74
CA PRO A 352 -38.80 -31.41 19.06
C PRO A 352 -40.27 -31.00 19.27
N ASN A 353 -40.93 -31.54 20.30
CA ASN A 353 -42.32 -31.17 20.58
C ASN A 353 -42.46 -29.68 20.98
N LYS A 354 -43.70 -29.18 20.98
CA LYS A 354 -44.00 -27.75 21.23
C LYS A 354 -43.45 -27.24 22.57
N TYR A 355 -43.52 -28.05 23.63
CA TYR A 355 -43.01 -27.67 24.94
C TYR A 355 -41.48 -27.48 24.93
N LYS A 356 -40.75 -28.47 24.41
CA LYS A 356 -39.27 -28.43 24.30
C LYS A 356 -38.81 -27.32 23.36
N THR A 357 -39.51 -27.11 22.25
CA THR A 357 -39.25 -26.01 21.31
C THR A 357 -39.30 -24.66 22.02
N LYS A 358 -40.39 -24.38 22.75
CA LYS A 358 -40.57 -23.13 23.47
C LYS A 358 -39.52 -22.92 24.57
N PHE A 359 -39.16 -23.99 25.29
CA PHE A 359 -38.11 -23.95 26.30
C PHE A 359 -36.77 -23.54 25.70
N PHE A 360 -36.29 -24.25 24.66
CA PHE A 360 -34.98 -23.99 24.08
C PHE A 360 -34.90 -22.68 23.28
N GLN A 361 -36.00 -22.21 22.69
CA GLN A 361 -36.05 -20.87 22.08
C GLN A 361 -35.89 -19.75 23.12
N LYS A 362 -36.55 -19.89 24.27
CA LYS A 362 -36.43 -18.91 25.37
C LYS A 362 -35.04 -18.95 25.99
N LEU A 363 -34.48 -20.16 26.18
CA LEU A 363 -33.13 -20.34 26.67
C LEU A 363 -32.09 -19.76 25.69
N ALA A 364 -32.23 -20.01 24.39
CA ALA A 364 -31.37 -19.42 23.36
C ALA A 364 -31.42 -17.88 23.38
N THR A 365 -32.62 -17.30 23.58
CA THR A 365 -32.78 -15.84 23.68
C THR A 365 -32.03 -15.27 24.88
N ASP A 366 -32.14 -15.90 26.05
CA ASP A 366 -31.44 -15.44 27.26
C ASP A 366 -29.92 -15.69 27.16
N ILE A 367 -29.47 -16.82 26.60
CA ILE A 367 -28.05 -17.10 26.31
C ILE A 367 -27.46 -16.07 25.34
N ALA A 368 -28.19 -15.71 24.28
CA ALA A 368 -27.75 -14.70 23.32
C ALA A 368 -27.60 -13.30 23.96
N LYS A 369 -28.41 -13.01 24.99
CA LYS A 369 -28.40 -11.72 25.69
C LYS A 369 -27.36 -11.65 26.80
N GLU A 370 -27.32 -12.66 27.66
CA GLU A 370 -26.58 -12.66 28.93
C GLU A 370 -25.26 -13.46 28.85
N GLY A 371 -25.13 -14.34 27.86
CA GLY A 371 -24.06 -15.35 27.77
C GLY A 371 -24.51 -16.70 28.35
N LEU A 372 -23.71 -17.74 28.11
CA LEU A 372 -23.93 -19.05 28.73
C LEU A 372 -23.27 -19.09 30.11
N THR A 373 -24.08 -19.20 31.17
CA THR A 373 -23.61 -19.44 32.54
C THR A 373 -24.45 -20.51 33.24
N VAL A 374 -23.94 -21.04 34.35
CA VAL A 374 -24.66 -22.03 35.17
C VAL A 374 -25.95 -21.42 35.75
N GLU A 375 -25.93 -20.14 36.11
CA GLU A 375 -27.10 -19.41 36.62
C GLU A 375 -28.20 -19.28 35.57
N VAL A 376 -27.85 -18.96 34.32
CA VAL A 376 -28.82 -18.90 33.20
C VAL A 376 -29.46 -20.27 33.01
N LEU A 377 -28.67 -21.34 33.02
CA LEU A 377 -29.19 -22.70 32.88
C LEU A 377 -30.10 -23.09 34.06
N ASN A 378 -29.68 -22.83 35.30
CA ASN A 378 -30.45 -23.13 36.51
C ASN A 378 -31.76 -22.33 36.56
N LYS A 379 -31.75 -21.04 36.18
CA LYS A 379 -32.95 -20.18 36.09
C LYS A 379 -34.02 -20.78 35.16
N HIS A 380 -33.63 -21.26 33.98
CA HIS A 380 -34.56 -21.90 33.05
C HIS A 380 -34.97 -23.29 33.53
N LEU A 381 -34.03 -24.09 34.03
CA LEU A 381 -34.30 -25.45 34.47
C LEU A 381 -35.23 -25.48 35.68
N GLY A 382 -35.00 -24.64 36.69
CA GLY A 382 -35.81 -24.54 37.92
C GLY A 382 -37.22 -24.01 37.69
N SER A 383 -37.46 -23.29 36.59
CA SER A 383 -38.80 -22.84 36.18
C SER A 383 -39.51 -23.79 35.21
N SER A 384 -38.93 -24.97 34.93
CA SER A 384 -39.43 -25.93 33.94
C SER A 384 -39.96 -27.22 34.57
N ASN A 385 -40.93 -27.86 33.92
CA ASN A 385 -41.34 -29.22 34.22
C ASN A 385 -40.31 -30.23 33.66
N LYS A 386 -39.35 -30.66 34.51
CA LYS A 386 -38.28 -31.59 34.10
C LYS A 386 -38.80 -32.92 33.55
N LYS A 387 -39.93 -33.45 34.08
CA LYS A 387 -40.53 -34.71 33.60
C LYS A 387 -40.98 -34.59 32.14
N GLU A 388 -41.54 -33.44 31.77
CA GLU A 388 -41.97 -33.16 30.39
C GLU A 388 -40.79 -32.79 29.48
N LEU A 389 -39.84 -32.00 29.99
CA LEU A 389 -38.63 -31.59 29.27
C LEU A 389 -37.78 -32.80 28.85
N PHE A 390 -37.59 -33.75 29.78
CA PHE A 390 -36.74 -34.92 29.58
C PHE A 390 -37.51 -36.20 29.23
N ALA A 391 -38.82 -36.13 28.97
CA ALA A 391 -39.60 -37.29 28.53
C ALA A 391 -39.01 -37.92 27.26
N SER A 392 -38.77 -39.24 27.31
CA SER A 392 -38.31 -40.08 26.20
C SER A 392 -38.79 -41.53 26.41
N TRP A 393 -39.05 -42.26 25.31
CA TRP A 393 -39.50 -43.66 25.35
C TRP A 393 -38.50 -44.62 26.03
N GLY A 394 -37.20 -44.30 25.95
CA GLY A 394 -36.13 -45.07 26.60
C GLY A 394 -35.76 -44.57 28.01
N GLY A 395 -36.58 -43.71 28.62
CA GLY A 395 -36.27 -43.07 29.90
C GLY A 395 -35.49 -41.75 29.75
N ALA A 396 -35.41 -40.97 30.84
CA ALA A 396 -34.85 -39.61 30.81
C ALA A 396 -33.37 -39.56 30.41
N GLN A 397 -32.60 -40.63 30.70
CA GLN A 397 -31.19 -40.75 30.31
C GLN A 397 -30.98 -40.82 28.78
N ASN A 398 -31.99 -41.28 28.04
CA ASN A 398 -31.97 -41.36 26.58
C ASN A 398 -32.61 -40.13 25.90
N SER A 399 -32.97 -39.10 26.67
CA SER A 399 -33.58 -37.89 26.12
C SER A 399 -32.55 -37.02 25.40
N ARG A 400 -32.83 -36.72 24.11
CA ARG A 400 -32.05 -35.73 23.34
C ARG A 400 -32.01 -34.35 24.01
N ALA A 401 -33.08 -33.96 24.73
CA ALA A 401 -33.11 -32.69 25.47
C ALA A 401 -32.22 -32.73 26.72
N ALA A 402 -32.15 -33.87 27.41
CA ALA A 402 -31.22 -34.06 28.52
C ALA A 402 -29.77 -34.08 28.02
N GLY A 403 -29.52 -34.72 26.88
CA GLY A 403 -28.22 -34.69 26.21
C GLY A 403 -27.77 -33.27 25.84
N LEU A 404 -28.67 -32.46 25.28
CA LEU A 404 -28.39 -31.05 25.00
C LEU A 404 -28.13 -30.26 26.29
N MET A 405 -29.00 -30.33 27.29
CA MET A 405 -28.79 -29.62 28.56
C MET A 405 -27.46 -30.01 29.22
N PHE A 406 -27.11 -31.30 29.19
CA PHE A 406 -25.83 -31.79 29.68
C PHE A 406 -24.65 -31.15 28.92
N GLN A 407 -24.73 -31.05 27.58
CA GLN A 407 -23.72 -30.37 26.77
C GLN A 407 -23.62 -28.88 27.13
N LEU A 408 -24.74 -28.20 27.37
CA LEU A 408 -24.76 -26.80 27.80
C LEU A 408 -24.12 -26.60 29.19
N TYR A 409 -24.41 -27.46 30.17
CA TYR A 409 -23.74 -27.40 31.48
C TYR A 409 -22.25 -27.72 31.39
N LYS A 410 -21.85 -28.63 30.49
CA LYS A 410 -20.45 -28.95 30.21
C LYS A 410 -19.70 -27.72 29.69
N LEU A 411 -20.30 -27.00 28.72
CA LEU A 411 -19.76 -25.75 28.18
C LEU A 411 -19.69 -24.65 29.27
N ALA A 412 -20.75 -24.49 30.07
CA ALA A 412 -20.83 -23.48 31.13
C ALA A 412 -19.78 -23.71 32.26
N ASN A 413 -19.50 -24.97 32.60
CA ASN A 413 -18.50 -25.34 33.61
C ASN A 413 -17.09 -25.57 33.04
N MET A 414 -16.92 -25.47 31.71
CA MET A 414 -15.66 -25.68 30.99
C MET A 414 -14.94 -26.98 31.39
N THR A 415 -15.68 -28.09 31.51
CA THR A 415 -15.12 -29.39 31.93
C THR A 415 -15.20 -30.46 30.86
N SER A 416 -14.21 -31.34 30.86
CA SER A 416 -14.21 -32.59 30.09
C SER A 416 -13.97 -33.83 30.98
N GLN A 417 -13.90 -33.65 32.30
CA GLN A 417 -13.57 -34.75 33.22
C GLN A 417 -14.78 -35.68 33.40
N ASP A 418 -14.56 -36.98 33.28
CA ASP A 418 -15.63 -37.99 33.34
C ASP A 418 -16.39 -38.00 34.68
N GLU A 419 -15.71 -37.67 35.78
CA GLU A 419 -16.30 -37.61 37.12
C GLU A 419 -17.27 -36.42 37.26
N ASP A 420 -16.88 -35.25 36.79
CA ASP A 420 -17.74 -34.05 36.72
C ASP A 420 -18.94 -34.29 35.81
N VAL A 421 -18.68 -34.92 34.67
CA VAL A 421 -19.68 -35.32 33.69
C VAL A 421 -20.69 -36.28 34.32
N ALA A 422 -20.22 -37.27 35.09
CA ALA A 422 -21.08 -38.20 35.81
C ALA A 422 -21.85 -37.53 36.95
N HIS A 423 -21.28 -36.53 37.62
CA HIS A 423 -21.95 -35.73 38.65
C HIS A 423 -23.06 -34.85 38.05
N MET A 424 -22.77 -34.09 36.99
CA MET A 424 -23.74 -33.27 36.26
C MET A 424 -24.89 -34.12 35.70
N ARG A 425 -24.59 -35.29 35.12
CA ARG A 425 -25.64 -36.21 34.61
C ARG A 425 -26.55 -36.74 35.71
N ARG A 426 -26.00 -37.07 36.89
CA ARG A 426 -26.79 -37.54 38.04
C ARG A 426 -27.72 -36.45 38.55
N ASN A 427 -27.23 -35.22 38.73
CA ASN A 427 -28.01 -34.12 39.30
C ASN A 427 -29.00 -33.50 38.31
N LEU A 428 -28.67 -33.46 37.01
CA LEU A 428 -29.57 -32.93 35.97
C LEU A 428 -30.87 -33.74 35.87
N LEU A 429 -30.77 -35.05 36.12
CA LEU A 429 -31.88 -35.99 36.01
C LEU A 429 -32.56 -36.29 37.35
N ASP A 430 -32.07 -35.72 38.46
CA ASP A 430 -32.71 -35.81 39.76
C ASP A 430 -34.03 -34.99 39.75
N PRO A 431 -35.19 -35.64 39.99
CA PRO A 431 -36.47 -34.95 40.08
C PRO A 431 -36.59 -33.98 41.27
N GLN A 432 -35.76 -34.12 42.30
CA GLN A 432 -35.78 -33.32 43.53
C GLN A 432 -34.58 -32.37 43.69
N GLY A 433 -33.57 -32.46 42.82
CA GLY A 433 -32.43 -31.54 42.84
C GLY A 433 -32.79 -30.21 42.18
N ASP A 434 -32.86 -29.13 42.95
CA ASP A 434 -33.32 -27.83 42.43
C ASP A 434 -32.25 -27.05 41.65
N GLU A 435 -30.95 -27.28 41.91
CA GLU A 435 -29.84 -26.56 41.25
C GLU A 435 -28.62 -27.46 41.03
N ILE A 436 -27.94 -27.29 39.89
CA ILE A 436 -26.58 -27.81 39.70
C ILE A 436 -25.62 -26.70 40.16
N SER A 437 -24.93 -26.90 41.28
CA SER A 437 -23.94 -25.94 41.79
C SER A 437 -22.79 -25.77 40.80
N GLU A 438 -22.22 -24.56 40.72
CA GLU A 438 -20.89 -24.37 40.14
C GLU A 438 -19.90 -25.35 40.81
N MET A 439 -19.02 -25.95 40.01
CA MET A 439 -18.07 -26.94 40.52
C MET A 439 -17.01 -26.30 41.43
N LEU A 440 -16.55 -27.05 42.42
CA LEU A 440 -15.34 -26.70 43.19
C LEU A 440 -14.19 -26.56 42.17
N ASP A 441 -13.50 -25.41 42.16
CA ASP A 441 -12.41 -25.05 41.22
C ASP A 441 -12.77 -24.25 39.94
N MET A 442 -13.96 -23.64 39.85
CA MET A 442 -14.30 -22.77 38.71
C MET A 442 -13.31 -21.62 38.45
N ALA A 443 -12.65 -21.10 39.49
CA ALA A 443 -11.65 -20.04 39.34
C ALA A 443 -10.42 -20.53 38.53
N SER A 444 -9.89 -21.71 38.83
CA SER A 444 -8.74 -22.26 38.09
C SER A 444 -9.14 -22.69 36.69
N ARG A 445 -10.34 -23.22 36.49
CA ARG A 445 -10.86 -23.56 35.14
C ARG A 445 -10.99 -22.32 34.26
N LYS A 446 -11.55 -21.23 34.80
CA LYS A 446 -11.62 -19.93 34.10
C LYS A 446 -10.22 -19.42 33.75
N LYS A 447 -9.28 -19.52 34.68
CA LYS A 447 -7.88 -19.16 34.44
C LYS A 447 -7.27 -19.99 33.29
N ASN A 448 -7.33 -21.31 33.38
CA ASN A 448 -6.77 -22.22 32.37
C ASN A 448 -7.41 -21.99 30.99
N PHE A 449 -8.73 -21.78 30.94
CA PHE A 449 -9.45 -21.48 29.71
C PHE A 449 -8.99 -20.16 29.08
N LEU A 450 -8.81 -19.10 29.89
CA LEU A 450 -8.29 -17.82 29.40
C LEU A 450 -6.85 -17.96 28.89
N GLU A 451 -5.98 -18.66 29.63
CA GLU A 451 -4.60 -18.90 29.21
C GLU A 451 -4.52 -19.69 27.91
N GLU A 452 -5.33 -20.74 27.75
CA GLU A 452 -5.42 -21.51 26.50
C GLU A 452 -5.85 -20.63 25.33
N LYS A 453 -6.84 -19.73 25.55
CA LYS A 453 -7.30 -18.81 24.51
C LYS A 453 -6.29 -17.73 24.16
N ILE A 454 -5.54 -17.23 25.15
CA ILE A 454 -4.43 -16.31 24.91
C ILE A 454 -3.33 -17.02 24.11
N ASP A 455 -2.94 -18.24 24.50
CA ASP A 455 -1.94 -19.05 23.79
C ASP A 455 -2.37 -19.28 22.34
N GLN A 456 -3.63 -19.67 22.12
CA GLN A 456 -4.19 -19.87 20.79
C GLN A 456 -4.10 -18.61 19.93
N VAL A 457 -4.51 -17.44 20.44
CA VAL A 457 -4.47 -16.18 19.67
C VAL A 457 -3.03 -15.74 19.37
N LEU A 458 -2.11 -15.92 20.31
CA LEU A 458 -0.70 -15.56 20.11
C LEU A 458 -0.02 -16.43 19.06
N ARG A 459 -0.33 -17.73 19.04
CA ARG A 459 0.35 -18.74 18.21
C ARG A 459 -0.30 -18.96 16.85
N HIS A 460 -1.62 -18.84 16.82
CA HIS A 460 -2.46 -19.13 15.65
C HIS A 460 -3.43 -17.98 15.38
N PRO A 461 -2.94 -16.74 15.13
CA PRO A 461 -3.80 -15.60 14.84
C PRO A 461 -4.71 -15.85 13.62
N GLU A 462 -4.28 -16.69 12.68
CA GLU A 462 -5.05 -17.09 11.49
C GLU A 462 -6.29 -17.97 11.81
N GLN A 463 -6.36 -18.56 13.01
CA GLN A 463 -7.45 -19.44 13.45
C GLN A 463 -8.43 -18.74 14.39
N THR A 464 -8.23 -17.45 14.66
CA THR A 464 -9.07 -16.70 15.59
C THR A 464 -10.49 -16.52 15.06
N ASN A 465 -11.48 -16.81 15.90
CA ASN A 465 -12.88 -16.62 15.55
C ASN A 465 -13.29 -15.18 15.86
N ASN A 466 -13.33 -14.34 14.82
CA ASN A 466 -13.75 -12.93 14.94
C ASN A 466 -15.18 -12.73 15.48
N HIS A 467 -16.00 -13.78 15.56
CA HIS A 467 -17.33 -13.73 16.18
C HIS A 467 -17.31 -13.90 17.70
N SER A 468 -16.21 -14.40 18.27
CA SER A 468 -16.01 -14.54 19.72
C SER A 468 -15.64 -13.19 20.34
N PRO A 469 -16.45 -12.64 21.28
CA PRO A 469 -16.09 -11.39 21.96
C PRO A 469 -14.80 -11.50 22.80
N LEU A 470 -14.53 -12.69 23.35
CA LEU A 470 -13.32 -12.98 24.12
C LEU A 470 -12.08 -12.96 23.23
N GLU A 471 -12.09 -13.74 22.14
CA GLU A 471 -10.94 -13.84 21.22
C GLU A 471 -10.72 -12.52 20.49
N LYS A 472 -11.80 -11.79 20.16
CA LYS A 472 -11.72 -10.41 19.66
C LYS A 472 -11.02 -9.49 20.66
N LYS A 473 -11.39 -9.55 21.95
CA LYS A 473 -10.76 -8.71 22.98
C LYS A 473 -9.27 -9.04 23.16
N ILE A 474 -8.91 -10.32 23.15
CA ILE A 474 -7.51 -10.76 23.19
C ILE A 474 -6.76 -10.24 21.95
N THR A 475 -7.36 -10.39 20.77
CA THR A 475 -6.78 -9.92 19.50
C THR A 475 -6.55 -8.42 19.52
N GLU A 476 -7.51 -7.62 20.01
CA GLU A 476 -7.36 -6.17 20.18
C GLU A 476 -6.19 -5.83 21.11
N MET A 477 -6.02 -6.56 22.22
CA MET A 477 -4.92 -6.35 23.16
C MET A 477 -3.56 -6.75 22.57
N VAL A 478 -3.49 -7.86 21.84
CA VAL A 478 -2.27 -8.27 21.12
C VAL A 478 -1.93 -7.22 20.06
N GLN A 479 -2.91 -6.79 19.26
CA GLN A 479 -2.73 -5.75 18.24
C GLN A 479 -2.23 -4.43 18.83
N GLU A 480 -2.69 -4.03 20.02
CA GLU A 480 -2.17 -2.85 20.72
C GLU A 480 -0.66 -2.98 21.02
N TYR A 481 -0.23 -4.11 21.57
CA TYR A 481 1.21 -4.37 21.78
C TYR A 481 1.97 -4.45 20.45
N GLU A 482 1.41 -5.06 19.42
CA GLU A 482 2.00 -5.13 18.08
C GLU A 482 2.16 -3.73 17.47
N MET A 483 1.15 -2.86 17.56
CA MET A 483 1.20 -1.47 17.08
C MET A 483 2.24 -0.65 17.84
N VAL A 484 2.33 -0.81 19.16
CA VAL A 484 3.37 -0.21 19.97
C VAL A 484 4.75 -0.67 19.50
N GLY A 485 4.89 -1.99 19.29
CA GLY A 485 6.15 -2.56 18.84
C GLY A 485 6.56 -2.09 17.43
N GLN A 486 5.58 -2.00 16.52
CA GLN A 486 5.75 -1.43 15.18
C GLN A 486 6.20 0.02 15.26
N PHE A 487 5.54 0.87 16.06
CA PHE A 487 5.92 2.28 16.20
C PHE A 487 7.33 2.44 16.76
N ALA A 488 7.68 1.67 17.80
CA ALA A 488 9.04 1.68 18.36
C ALA A 488 10.11 1.32 17.32
N GLN A 489 9.82 0.38 16.41
CA GLN A 489 10.73 0.05 15.32
C GLN A 489 10.68 1.01 14.13
N GLN A 490 9.55 1.65 13.85
CA GLN A 490 9.46 2.71 12.85
C GLN A 490 10.34 3.91 13.24
N ALA A 491 10.52 4.18 14.54
CA ALA A 491 11.54 5.11 15.01
C ALA A 491 12.96 4.67 14.65
N ALA A 492 13.28 3.38 14.76
CA ALA A 492 14.55 2.83 14.28
C ALA A 492 14.69 2.90 12.75
N GLY A 493 13.61 2.71 11.99
CA GLY A 493 13.57 2.89 10.53
C GLY A 493 13.88 4.32 10.07
N ARG A 494 13.47 5.35 10.84
CA ARG A 494 13.90 6.74 10.61
C ARG A 494 15.40 6.91 10.77
N GLY A 495 15.99 6.25 11.77
CA GLY A 495 17.44 6.19 11.93
C GLY A 495 18.14 5.70 10.66
N LYS A 496 17.52 4.78 9.90
CA LYS A 496 18.07 4.29 8.62
C LYS A 496 17.99 5.30 7.49
N ALA A 497 16.84 5.93 7.27
CA ALA A 497 16.71 6.98 6.25
C ALA A 497 17.69 8.15 6.51
N SER A 498 17.83 8.56 7.78
CA SER A 498 18.83 9.54 8.18
C SER A 498 20.26 9.04 7.99
N ALA A 499 20.55 7.77 8.32
CA ALA A 499 21.85 7.15 8.09
C ALA A 499 22.22 7.11 6.59
N GLU A 500 21.25 6.79 5.74
CA GLU A 500 21.40 6.83 4.28
C GLU A 500 21.73 8.24 3.80
N ALA A 501 20.99 9.26 4.26
CA ALA A 501 21.26 10.65 3.90
C ALA A 501 22.64 11.11 4.36
N ILE A 502 23.08 10.72 5.57
CA ILE A 502 24.43 10.98 6.08
C ILE A 502 25.50 10.31 5.20
N TYR A 503 25.28 9.05 4.82
CA TYR A 503 26.17 8.31 3.92
C TYR A 503 26.26 8.98 2.54
N HIS A 504 25.13 9.36 1.95
CA HIS A 504 25.09 10.11 0.68
C HIS A 504 25.81 11.45 0.79
N ASN A 505 25.56 12.22 1.86
CA ASN A 505 26.22 13.49 2.13
C ASN A 505 27.74 13.33 2.21
N TYR A 506 28.22 12.27 2.87
CA TYR A 506 29.65 11.97 2.97
C TYR A 506 30.26 11.69 1.58
N LEU A 507 29.59 10.85 0.79
CA LEU A 507 30.01 10.55 -0.59
C LEU A 507 30.05 11.79 -1.48
N VAL A 508 29.01 12.63 -1.43
CA VAL A 508 28.97 13.90 -2.18
C VAL A 508 30.14 14.79 -1.78
N LYS A 509 30.34 15.04 -0.47
CA LYS A 509 31.43 15.90 0.02
C LYS A 509 32.81 15.36 -0.36
N LYS A 510 33.04 14.06 -0.18
CA LYS A 510 34.30 13.40 -0.55
C LYS A 510 34.54 13.43 -2.05
N GLY A 511 33.51 13.15 -2.85
CA GLY A 511 33.54 13.21 -4.31
C GLY A 511 33.87 14.61 -4.84
N LEU A 512 33.21 15.65 -4.33
CA LEU A 512 33.52 17.04 -4.69
C LEU A 512 34.95 17.44 -4.27
N ALA A 513 35.42 17.01 -3.08
CA ALA A 513 36.80 17.27 -2.66
C ALA A 513 37.83 16.59 -3.57
N GLN A 514 37.59 15.33 -3.96
CA GLN A 514 38.46 14.61 -4.90
C GLN A 514 38.41 15.24 -6.30
N ALA A 515 37.24 15.69 -6.75
CA ALA A 515 37.09 16.42 -8.02
C ALA A 515 37.88 17.74 -8.01
N ARG A 516 37.86 18.52 -6.92
CA ARG A 516 38.68 19.74 -6.75
C ARG A 516 40.17 19.45 -6.87
N ALA A 517 40.65 18.36 -6.28
CA ALA A 517 42.04 17.96 -6.41
C ALA A 517 42.40 17.63 -7.86
N ASN A 518 41.47 16.99 -8.59
CA ASN A 518 41.65 16.61 -9.99
C ASN A 518 41.56 17.78 -10.98
N ILE A 519 40.95 18.92 -10.63
CA ILE A 519 41.03 20.17 -11.43
C ILE A 519 42.50 20.50 -11.71
N LYS A 520 43.33 20.50 -10.66
CA LYS A 520 44.75 20.87 -10.75
C LYS A 520 45.55 19.93 -11.65
N GLN A 521 45.10 18.67 -11.72
CA GLN A 521 45.72 17.62 -12.52
C GLN A 521 45.14 17.52 -13.95
N LYS A 522 44.12 18.33 -14.29
CA LYS A 522 43.39 18.30 -15.58
C LYS A 522 42.76 16.94 -15.93
N HIS A 523 42.50 16.09 -14.93
CA HIS A 523 41.99 14.71 -15.12
C HIS A 523 40.47 14.57 -14.85
N LEU A 524 39.72 15.66 -14.80
CA LEU A 524 38.28 15.62 -14.57
C LEU A 524 37.52 15.00 -15.75
N ILE A 525 36.60 14.09 -15.46
CA ILE A 525 35.71 13.49 -16.46
C ILE A 525 34.34 14.14 -16.32
N PHE A 526 33.87 14.78 -17.39
CA PHE A 526 32.55 15.41 -17.41
C PHE A 526 31.58 14.69 -18.32
N ASP A 527 30.33 14.57 -17.90
CA ASP A 527 29.23 14.13 -18.75
C ASP A 527 28.61 15.33 -19.50
N PRO A 528 28.12 15.16 -20.75
CA PRO A 528 27.35 16.19 -21.46
C PRO A 528 26.20 16.82 -20.67
N GLN A 529 25.60 16.11 -19.71
CA GLN A 529 24.58 16.69 -18.81
C GLN A 529 25.12 17.79 -17.87
N GLY A 530 26.43 18.03 -17.84
CA GLY A 530 27.05 18.99 -16.93
C GLY A 530 27.25 18.39 -15.55
N HIS A 531 27.75 17.16 -15.50
CA HIS A 531 28.08 16.46 -14.26
C HIS A 531 29.55 16.04 -14.27
N VAL A 532 30.15 15.90 -13.09
CA VAL A 532 31.45 15.24 -12.92
C VAL A 532 31.26 13.79 -12.52
N ILE A 533 31.94 12.87 -13.21
CA ILE A 533 31.95 11.45 -12.87
C ILE A 533 33.24 11.10 -12.15
N ILE A 534 33.12 10.56 -10.94
CA ILE A 534 34.28 10.27 -10.08
C ILE A 534 34.08 9.00 -9.23
N PRO A 535 35.02 8.03 -9.27
CA PRO A 535 34.99 6.90 -8.35
C PRO A 535 35.49 7.33 -6.97
N VAL A 536 34.65 7.15 -5.95
CA VAL A 536 34.96 7.42 -4.55
C VAL A 536 35.21 6.11 -3.83
N LYS A 537 36.42 5.95 -3.28
CA LYS A 537 36.81 4.78 -2.48
C LYS A 537 36.71 5.09 -0.99
N LEU A 538 36.12 4.18 -0.23
CA LEU A 538 36.02 4.27 1.22
C LEU A 538 36.94 3.24 1.90
N ASP A 539 37.72 3.72 2.86
CA ASP A 539 38.56 2.92 3.74
C ASP A 539 37.95 2.78 5.16
N GLU A 540 38.63 2.08 6.07
CA GLU A 540 38.14 1.88 7.43
C GLU A 540 38.02 3.19 8.23
N ASP A 541 38.86 4.19 7.97
CA ASP A 541 38.76 5.51 8.62
C ASP A 541 37.51 6.26 8.13
N ASP A 542 37.16 6.14 6.86
CA ASP A 542 35.89 6.66 6.34
C ASP A 542 34.69 5.97 6.99
N TYR A 543 34.69 4.64 7.09
CA TYR A 543 33.58 3.91 7.72
C TYR A 543 33.43 4.31 9.19
N ALA A 544 34.54 4.47 9.91
CA ALA A 544 34.53 4.94 11.29
C ALA A 544 33.92 6.34 11.41
N LYS A 545 34.31 7.27 10.53
CA LYS A 545 33.73 8.64 10.50
C LYS A 545 32.24 8.63 10.18
N ILE A 546 31.82 7.85 9.19
CA ILE A 546 30.40 7.76 8.81
C ILE A 546 29.59 7.17 9.97
N CYS A 547 30.08 6.10 10.59
CA CYS A 547 29.43 5.50 11.76
C CYS A 547 29.37 6.50 12.93
N ALA A 548 30.45 7.24 13.19
CA ALA A 548 30.46 8.28 14.22
C ALA A 548 29.40 9.36 13.95
N LEU A 549 29.21 9.77 12.69
CA LEU A 549 28.15 10.71 12.30
C LEU A 549 26.73 10.15 12.50
N ILE A 550 26.55 8.83 12.42
CA ILE A 550 25.23 8.19 12.54
C ILE A 550 24.90 7.83 14.00
N SER A 551 25.85 7.24 14.72
CA SER A 551 25.63 6.61 16.03
C SER A 551 26.40 7.27 17.18
N ASN A 552 27.21 8.29 16.92
CA ASN A 552 28.14 8.90 17.88
C ASN A 552 29.13 7.89 18.49
N GLN A 553 29.54 6.88 17.72
CA GLN A 553 30.58 5.90 18.09
C GLN A 553 31.77 5.96 17.14
N ASP A 554 32.97 6.21 17.68
CA ASP A 554 34.18 6.53 16.88
C ASP A 554 34.90 5.34 16.21
N ASN A 555 34.44 4.10 16.42
CA ASN A 555 35.14 2.88 15.98
C ASN A 555 34.29 1.96 15.06
N GLY A 556 33.46 2.54 14.20
CA GLY A 556 32.61 1.75 13.30
C GLY A 556 33.35 1.12 12.13
N THR A 557 32.99 -0.12 11.77
CA THR A 557 33.52 -0.84 10.60
C THR A 557 32.56 -0.78 9.41
N LYS A 558 33.00 -1.22 8.23
CA LYS A 558 32.11 -1.43 7.08
C LYS A 558 30.85 -2.24 7.43
N LYS A 559 31.00 -3.33 8.19
CA LYS A 559 29.87 -4.19 8.59
C LYS A 559 28.88 -3.47 9.52
N ASP A 560 29.38 -2.59 10.37
CA ASP A 560 28.53 -1.78 11.23
C ASP A 560 27.71 -0.80 10.40
N LEU A 561 28.33 -0.16 9.40
CA LEU A 561 27.62 0.70 8.45
C LEU A 561 26.58 -0.08 7.64
N GLU A 562 26.93 -1.25 7.09
CA GLU A 562 25.97 -2.12 6.37
C GLU A 562 24.76 -2.49 7.22
N LYS A 563 24.96 -2.72 8.53
CA LYS A 563 23.88 -2.99 9.49
C LYS A 563 23.00 -1.76 9.72
N LEU A 564 23.61 -0.58 9.85
CA LEU A 564 22.91 0.70 10.02
C LEU A 564 22.03 0.99 8.80
N LEU A 565 22.57 0.88 7.59
CA LEU A 565 21.85 1.11 6.33
C LEU A 565 20.85 -0.02 5.99
N GLY A 566 21.12 -1.25 6.45
CA GLY A 566 20.33 -2.43 6.08
C GLY A 566 20.59 -2.91 4.64
N THR A 567 21.75 -2.59 4.08
CA THR A 567 22.20 -3.03 2.76
C THR A 567 23.69 -3.32 2.78
N THR A 568 24.13 -4.22 1.89
CA THR A 568 25.57 -4.43 1.65
C THR A 568 26.13 -3.27 0.84
N LEU A 569 27.39 -2.91 1.10
CA LEU A 569 28.07 -1.81 0.42
C LEU A 569 29.26 -2.32 -0.39
N THR A 570 29.60 -1.61 -1.45
CA THR A 570 30.89 -1.78 -2.12
C THR A 570 31.94 -0.83 -1.52
N THR A 571 33.22 -1.14 -1.68
CA THR A 571 34.31 -0.26 -1.24
C THR A 571 34.46 0.97 -2.13
N THR A 572 33.95 0.89 -3.36
CA THR A 572 33.97 1.97 -4.36
C THR A 572 32.56 2.28 -4.80
N THR A 573 32.22 3.57 -4.81
CA THR A 573 30.96 4.10 -5.32
C THR A 573 31.27 5.02 -6.50
N LEU A 574 30.64 4.80 -7.64
CA LEU A 574 30.74 5.70 -8.78
C LEU A 574 29.78 6.87 -8.56
N CYS A 575 30.33 8.06 -8.33
CA CYS A 575 29.56 9.27 -8.10
C CYS A 575 29.45 10.07 -9.39
N ASN A 576 28.22 10.36 -9.83
CA ASN A 576 27.88 11.25 -10.93
C ASN A 576 27.24 12.52 -10.34
N LEU A 577 28.05 13.55 -10.13
CA LEU A 577 27.69 14.72 -9.34
C LEU A 577 27.38 15.91 -10.26
N ASP A 578 26.17 16.47 -10.17
CA ASP A 578 25.81 17.70 -10.87
C ASP A 578 26.65 18.88 -10.38
N ILE A 579 27.19 19.66 -11.31
CA ILE A 579 28.15 20.74 -11.03
C ILE A 579 27.57 22.14 -11.26
N ALA A 580 26.30 22.27 -11.64
CA ALA A 580 25.76 23.53 -12.14
C ALA A 580 25.77 24.70 -11.15
N HIS A 581 25.89 24.48 -9.85
CA HIS A 581 26.01 25.55 -8.84
C HIS A 581 27.44 25.78 -8.33
N VAL A 582 28.40 24.95 -8.76
CA VAL A 582 29.79 25.01 -8.29
C VAL A 582 30.66 25.72 -9.33
N GLU A 583 30.89 27.02 -9.15
CA GLU A 583 31.49 27.91 -10.16
C GLU A 583 32.83 27.41 -10.72
N GLU A 584 33.71 26.88 -9.86
CA GLU A 584 35.00 26.31 -10.28
C GLU A 584 34.86 25.09 -11.20
N PHE A 585 33.83 24.27 -11.00
CA PHE A 585 33.54 23.14 -11.88
C PHE A 585 32.81 23.57 -13.14
N ARG A 586 31.92 24.56 -13.08
CA ARG A 586 31.32 25.19 -14.27
C ARG A 586 32.42 25.74 -15.19
N ALA A 587 33.38 26.48 -14.62
CA ALA A 587 34.50 27.03 -15.37
C ALA A 587 35.37 25.92 -15.99
N ALA A 588 35.68 24.87 -15.23
CA ALA A 588 36.43 23.72 -15.74
C ALA A 588 35.69 22.96 -16.86
N PHE A 589 34.37 22.81 -16.75
CA PHE A 589 33.53 22.22 -17.78
C PHE A 589 33.56 23.06 -19.06
N LYS A 590 33.31 24.38 -18.95
CA LYS A 590 33.34 25.30 -20.10
C LYS A 590 34.69 25.28 -20.81
N GLU A 591 35.78 25.38 -20.06
CA GLU A 591 37.14 25.32 -20.60
C GLU A 591 37.42 23.98 -21.31
N LYS A 592 36.90 22.86 -20.80
CA LYS A 592 37.12 21.55 -21.41
C LYS A 592 36.24 21.29 -22.64
N VAL A 593 35.01 21.80 -22.66
CA VAL A 593 34.09 21.68 -23.80
C VAL A 593 34.48 22.64 -24.91
N ASP A 594 34.74 23.91 -24.61
CA ASP A 594 35.14 24.91 -25.60
C ASP A 594 36.26 25.84 -25.09
N PRO A 595 37.54 25.44 -25.24
CA PRO A 595 38.68 26.29 -24.88
C PRO A 595 38.71 27.62 -25.63
N SER A 596 38.02 27.74 -26.78
CA SER A 596 37.97 28.98 -27.56
C SER A 596 36.99 30.01 -27.00
N LYS A 597 36.14 29.60 -26.03
CA LYS A 597 35.11 30.43 -25.39
C LYS A 597 34.05 30.99 -26.35
N SER A 598 33.95 30.42 -27.54
CA SER A 598 32.96 30.78 -28.55
C SER A 598 31.52 30.43 -28.12
N LEU A 599 31.37 29.44 -27.25
CA LEU A 599 30.09 28.95 -26.73
C LEU A 599 29.81 29.38 -25.29
N ASP A 600 30.60 30.26 -24.66
CA ASP A 600 30.47 30.57 -23.21
C ASP A 600 29.03 30.92 -22.81
N LYS A 601 28.37 31.82 -23.55
CA LYS A 601 26.97 32.19 -23.28
C LYS A 601 26.02 30.99 -23.42
N VAL A 602 26.20 30.20 -24.47
CA VAL A 602 25.36 29.01 -24.74
C VAL A 602 25.54 27.97 -23.63
N LEU A 603 26.78 27.78 -23.15
CA LEU A 603 27.09 26.85 -22.08
C LEU A 603 26.57 27.35 -20.72
N ASP A 604 26.58 28.65 -20.46
CA ASP A 604 25.94 29.23 -19.28
C ASP A 604 24.41 29.06 -19.33
N ASP A 605 23.78 29.34 -20.48
CA ASP A 605 22.35 29.10 -20.69
C ASP A 605 22.00 27.61 -20.54
N TYR A 606 22.86 26.71 -21.05
CA TYR A 606 22.70 25.26 -20.92
C TYR A 606 22.79 24.80 -19.46
N LEU A 607 23.87 25.18 -18.74
CA LEU A 607 24.10 24.80 -17.35
C LEU A 607 23.04 25.33 -16.40
N SER A 608 22.41 26.45 -16.72
CA SER A 608 21.33 27.04 -15.93
C SER A 608 19.93 26.51 -16.31
N SER A 609 19.83 25.61 -17.28
CA SER A 609 18.57 25.03 -17.73
C SER A 609 18.16 23.81 -16.90
N ASP A 610 16.88 23.75 -16.52
CA ASP A 610 16.28 22.57 -15.88
C ASP A 610 16.07 21.39 -16.84
N ASP A 611 16.23 21.62 -18.14
CA ASP A 611 16.05 20.59 -19.17
C ASP A 611 17.26 19.65 -19.31
N ARG A 612 18.39 19.90 -18.62
CA ARG A 612 19.63 19.10 -18.74
C ARG A 612 19.44 17.63 -18.37
N THR A 613 18.56 17.34 -17.44
CA THR A 613 18.23 15.97 -16.99
C THR A 613 17.48 15.16 -18.06
N SER A 614 17.01 15.83 -19.13
CA SER A 614 16.51 15.18 -20.35
C SER A 614 17.56 14.92 -21.40
N VAL A 615 18.82 15.30 -21.20
CA VAL A 615 19.93 15.03 -22.14
C VAL A 615 20.52 13.66 -21.85
N SER A 616 20.91 12.89 -22.87
CA SER A 616 21.56 11.58 -22.67
C SER A 616 22.90 11.72 -21.93
N ALA A 617 23.11 10.89 -20.89
CA ALA A 617 24.34 10.82 -20.10
C ALA A 617 25.46 10.08 -20.85
N LEU A 618 25.88 10.61 -21.99
CA LEU A 618 26.67 9.89 -22.98
C LEU A 618 28.06 9.48 -22.47
N GLN A 619 28.69 10.27 -21.61
CA GLN A 619 29.97 9.88 -21.02
C GLN A 619 29.77 8.71 -20.06
N ALA A 620 28.76 8.76 -19.20
CA ALA A 620 28.44 7.66 -18.30
C ALA A 620 28.15 6.37 -19.09
N GLU A 621 27.39 6.46 -20.19
CA GLU A 621 27.14 5.33 -21.09
C GLU A 621 28.45 4.75 -21.68
N MET A 622 29.35 5.60 -22.19
CA MET A 622 30.63 5.15 -22.77
C MET A 622 31.55 4.53 -21.72
N MET A 623 31.60 5.11 -20.51
CA MET A 623 32.37 4.55 -19.39
C MET A 623 31.87 3.15 -19.03
N MET A 624 30.56 2.94 -18.98
CA MET A 624 29.97 1.63 -18.71
C MET A 624 30.24 0.64 -19.84
N HIS A 625 30.11 1.08 -21.09
CA HIS A 625 30.41 0.26 -22.26
C HIS A 625 31.83 -0.30 -22.23
N VAL A 626 32.82 0.58 -22.01
CA VAL A 626 34.23 0.19 -21.96
C VAL A 626 34.55 -0.64 -20.72
N SER A 627 34.06 -0.25 -19.55
CA SER A 627 34.33 -0.98 -18.30
C SER A 627 33.80 -2.41 -18.34
N LEU A 628 32.59 -2.62 -18.87
CA LEU A 628 31.99 -3.95 -18.99
C LEU A 628 32.62 -4.76 -20.13
N SER A 629 33.03 -4.10 -21.22
CA SER A 629 33.82 -4.76 -22.27
C SER A 629 35.15 -5.28 -21.71
N LEU A 630 35.88 -4.44 -20.98
CA LEU A 630 37.12 -4.82 -20.30
C LEU A 630 36.89 -6.00 -19.35
N ARG A 631 35.79 -5.99 -18.57
CA ARG A 631 35.45 -7.09 -17.67
C ARG A 631 35.22 -8.42 -18.41
N GLY A 632 34.54 -8.40 -19.57
CA GLY A 632 34.38 -9.59 -20.42
C GLY A 632 35.70 -10.13 -20.95
N LEU A 633 36.61 -9.24 -21.34
CA LEU A 633 37.98 -9.61 -21.75
C LEU A 633 38.78 -10.19 -20.58
N GLU A 634 38.75 -9.55 -19.41
CA GLU A 634 39.42 -10.01 -18.18
C GLU A 634 38.92 -11.39 -17.75
N GLN A 635 37.61 -11.62 -17.77
CA GLN A 635 37.03 -12.93 -17.45
C GLN A 635 37.48 -14.01 -18.43
N THR A 636 37.53 -13.70 -19.73
CA THR A 636 38.00 -14.65 -20.76
C THR A 636 39.45 -15.05 -20.52
N VAL A 637 40.31 -14.09 -20.15
CA VAL A 637 41.71 -14.37 -19.80
C VAL A 637 41.81 -15.14 -18.49
N LEU A 638 41.00 -14.78 -17.47
CA LEU A 638 40.98 -15.47 -16.19
C LEU A 638 40.63 -16.96 -16.35
N ASP A 639 39.69 -17.29 -17.23
CA ASP A 639 39.26 -18.67 -17.43
C ASP A 639 40.24 -19.53 -18.26
N ASN A 640 41.16 -18.90 -19.02
CA ASN A 640 42.02 -19.60 -19.98
C ASN A 640 43.53 -19.47 -19.68
N ASN A 641 43.99 -18.31 -19.22
CA ASN A 641 45.38 -18.08 -18.81
C ASN A 641 45.51 -16.94 -17.77
N PRO A 642 45.28 -17.24 -16.47
CA PRO A 642 45.37 -16.24 -15.40
C PRO A 642 46.72 -15.52 -15.28
N SER A 643 47.81 -16.11 -15.79
CA SER A 643 49.17 -15.54 -15.65
C SER A 643 49.37 -14.23 -16.41
N LEU A 644 48.51 -13.95 -17.39
CA LEU A 644 48.50 -12.70 -18.15
C LEU A 644 47.80 -11.56 -17.40
N LEU A 645 47.11 -11.85 -16.29
CA LEU A 645 46.51 -10.86 -15.40
C LEU A 645 47.49 -10.50 -14.29
N HIS A 646 47.50 -9.23 -13.89
CA HIS A 646 48.13 -8.82 -12.64
C HIS A 646 47.04 -8.46 -11.65
N GLN A 647 47.04 -9.12 -10.49
CA GLN A 647 45.99 -8.94 -9.49
C GLN A 647 44.58 -9.13 -10.06
N GLY A 648 44.44 -10.04 -11.06
CA GLY A 648 43.16 -10.32 -11.72
C GLY A 648 42.72 -9.28 -12.76
N GLN A 649 43.56 -8.32 -13.14
CA GLN A 649 43.22 -7.24 -14.06
C GLN A 649 44.19 -7.17 -15.25
N LEU A 650 43.66 -6.75 -16.40
CA LEU A 650 44.44 -6.42 -17.60
C LEU A 650 45.02 -5.00 -17.51
N LEU A 651 44.20 -4.04 -17.08
CA LEU A 651 44.57 -2.63 -16.86
C LEU A 651 44.51 -2.27 -15.37
N ASN A 652 45.54 -1.58 -14.88
CA ASN A 652 45.56 -1.03 -13.52
C ASN A 652 44.69 0.24 -13.38
N GLU A 653 44.50 0.75 -12.16
CA GLU A 653 43.64 1.91 -11.89
C GLU A 653 44.06 3.18 -12.66
N ASN A 654 45.37 3.46 -12.78
CA ASN A 654 45.87 4.64 -13.52
C ASN A 654 45.60 4.52 -15.02
N GLN A 655 45.89 3.35 -15.60
CA GLN A 655 45.62 3.07 -17.02
C GLN A 655 44.13 3.17 -17.35
N ARG A 656 43.25 2.70 -16.44
CA ARG A 656 41.80 2.86 -16.57
C ARG A 656 41.40 4.34 -16.52
N ALA A 657 41.99 5.13 -15.62
CA ALA A 657 41.71 6.56 -15.51
C ALA A 657 42.13 7.34 -16.77
N GLU A 658 43.32 7.04 -17.31
CA GLU A 658 43.83 7.63 -18.56
C GLU A 658 42.92 7.30 -19.75
N LEU A 659 42.54 6.03 -19.92
CA LEU A 659 41.60 5.60 -20.95
C LEU A 659 40.27 6.37 -20.88
N MET A 660 39.70 6.52 -19.67
CA MET A 660 38.44 7.24 -19.50
C MET A 660 38.58 8.74 -19.78
N ALA A 661 39.73 9.34 -19.51
CA ALA A 661 40.01 10.75 -19.84
C ALA A 661 40.14 10.97 -21.36
N GLU A 662 40.75 10.02 -22.08
CA GLU A 662 40.84 10.04 -23.55
C GLU A 662 39.46 9.93 -24.19
N ILE A 663 38.64 8.97 -23.74
CA ILE A 663 37.24 8.83 -24.17
C ILE A 663 36.47 10.12 -23.88
N ASN A 664 36.66 10.72 -22.71
CA ASN A 664 35.99 11.96 -22.33
C ASN A 664 36.31 13.13 -23.27
N THR A 665 37.55 13.23 -23.71
CA THR A 665 37.95 14.26 -24.68
C THR A 665 37.17 14.11 -25.99
N LYS A 666 36.99 12.87 -26.49
CA LYS A 666 36.22 12.61 -27.71
C LYS A 666 34.72 12.88 -27.52
N VAL A 667 34.15 12.47 -26.38
CA VAL A 667 32.74 12.71 -26.06
C VAL A 667 32.44 14.21 -25.97
N LEU A 668 33.27 14.97 -25.25
CA LEU A 668 33.06 16.42 -25.09
C LEU A 668 33.29 17.19 -26.39
N ALA A 669 34.26 16.80 -27.21
CA ALA A 669 34.44 17.38 -28.54
C ALA A 669 33.19 17.16 -29.42
N LYS A 670 32.65 15.93 -29.42
CA LYS A 670 31.43 15.63 -30.17
C LYS A 670 30.21 16.38 -29.62
N PHE A 671 30.09 16.49 -28.30
CA PHE A 671 29.05 17.27 -27.65
C PHE A 671 29.13 18.75 -28.03
N LYS A 672 30.33 19.37 -28.02
CA LYS A 672 30.55 20.75 -28.47
C LYS A 672 30.01 20.96 -29.88
N ASP A 673 30.41 20.11 -30.83
CA ASP A 673 30.02 20.22 -32.24
C ASP A 673 28.50 20.12 -32.42
N ILE A 674 27.85 19.23 -31.66
CA ILE A 674 26.40 19.07 -31.68
C ILE A 674 25.73 20.29 -31.06
N LEU A 675 26.18 20.71 -29.87
CA LEU A 675 25.62 21.84 -29.14
C LEU A 675 25.67 23.12 -29.99
N GLN A 676 26.78 23.36 -30.68
CA GLN A 676 26.91 24.50 -31.59
C GLN A 676 25.90 24.49 -32.75
N LYS A 677 25.53 23.31 -33.27
CA LYS A 677 24.57 23.16 -34.37
C LYS A 677 23.12 23.36 -33.93
N VAL A 678 22.79 22.91 -32.72
CA VAL A 678 21.41 22.92 -32.19
C VAL A 678 21.09 24.17 -31.37
N SER A 679 22.09 25.02 -31.11
CA SER A 679 21.93 26.29 -30.43
C SER A 679 21.62 27.41 -31.44
N GLY A 680 20.48 28.07 -31.26
CA GLY A 680 20.04 29.15 -32.15
C GLY A 680 19.51 30.37 -31.38
N SER A 681 18.93 31.32 -32.12
CA SER A 681 18.33 32.54 -31.54
C SER A 681 17.14 32.27 -30.59
N GLN A 682 16.52 31.09 -30.70
CA GLN A 682 15.39 30.65 -29.88
C GLN A 682 15.80 29.79 -28.67
N GLY A 683 17.11 29.62 -28.42
CA GLY A 683 17.64 28.73 -27.39
C GLY A 683 18.17 27.40 -27.96
N ILE A 684 18.28 26.41 -27.08
CA ILE A 684 18.81 25.07 -27.39
C ILE A 684 17.66 24.14 -27.77
N ASP A 685 17.73 23.50 -28.94
CA ASP A 685 16.80 22.44 -29.32
C ASP A 685 17.21 21.10 -28.68
N TYR A 686 16.62 20.79 -27.51
CA TYR A 686 16.88 19.56 -26.78
C TYR A 686 16.40 18.28 -27.50
N ILE A 687 15.44 18.37 -28.42
CA ILE A 687 14.98 17.23 -29.21
C ILE A 687 16.07 16.84 -30.21
N GLU A 688 16.55 17.81 -30.98
CA GLU A 688 17.61 17.57 -31.96
C GLU A 688 18.96 17.28 -31.28
N LEU A 689 19.26 17.89 -30.13
CA LEU A 689 20.44 17.57 -29.32
C LEU A 689 20.49 16.07 -28.99
N ASN A 690 19.42 15.51 -28.41
CA ASN A 690 19.38 14.09 -28.05
C ASN A 690 19.42 13.17 -29.28
N LYS A 691 18.79 13.58 -30.38
CA LYS A 691 18.86 12.82 -31.64
C LYS A 691 20.29 12.72 -32.17
N GLN A 692 21.03 13.83 -32.20
CA GLN A 692 22.42 13.82 -32.64
C GLN A 692 23.37 13.12 -31.65
N LEU A 693 23.09 13.18 -30.34
CA LEU A 693 23.84 12.40 -29.35
C LEU A 693 23.60 10.88 -29.53
N ASP A 694 22.38 10.47 -29.85
CA ASP A 694 22.06 9.09 -30.20
C ASP A 694 22.79 8.64 -31.48
N GLU A 695 22.86 9.49 -32.51
CA GLU A 695 23.66 9.22 -33.71
C GLU A 695 25.17 9.10 -33.40
N ALA A 696 25.68 9.94 -32.49
CA ALA A 696 27.08 9.91 -32.06
C ALA A 696 27.48 8.61 -31.35
N ARG A 697 26.54 7.85 -30.76
CA ARG A 697 26.83 6.56 -30.09
C ARG A 697 27.58 5.59 -31.00
N ILE A 698 27.24 5.52 -32.29
CA ILE A 698 27.87 4.58 -33.23
C ILE A 698 29.36 4.85 -33.36
N GLU A 699 29.73 6.10 -33.65
CA GLU A 699 31.11 6.54 -33.81
C GLU A 699 31.89 6.43 -32.50
N LEU A 700 31.31 6.92 -31.41
CA LEU A 700 31.97 6.96 -30.11
C LEU A 700 32.18 5.56 -29.52
N ALA A 701 31.23 4.64 -29.71
CA ALA A 701 31.39 3.25 -29.24
C ALA A 701 32.54 2.55 -29.98
N ALA A 702 32.61 2.68 -31.31
CA ALA A 702 33.70 2.13 -32.10
C ALA A 702 35.06 2.72 -31.69
N ALA A 703 35.14 4.05 -31.55
CA ALA A 703 36.35 4.73 -31.10
C ALA A 703 36.76 4.28 -29.68
N SER A 704 35.81 4.14 -28.76
CA SER A 704 36.09 3.73 -27.37
C SER A 704 36.61 2.29 -27.29
N ARG A 705 36.11 1.38 -28.14
CA ARG A 705 36.63 0.01 -28.25
C ARG A 705 38.06 -0.01 -28.78
N GLN A 706 38.37 0.83 -29.76
CA GLN A 706 39.74 0.99 -30.27
C GLN A 706 40.68 1.52 -29.18
N GLU A 707 40.26 2.52 -28.39
CA GLU A 707 41.09 3.03 -27.29
C GLU A 707 41.30 1.98 -26.19
N LEU A 708 40.30 1.15 -25.90
CA LEU A 708 40.50 0.03 -24.97
C LEU A 708 41.59 -0.93 -25.47
N VAL A 709 41.57 -1.30 -26.75
CA VAL A 709 42.60 -2.16 -27.35
C VAL A 709 43.98 -1.48 -27.36
N ASN A 710 44.03 -0.17 -27.63
CA ASN A 710 45.27 0.61 -27.54
C ASN A 710 45.82 0.62 -26.10
N ALA A 711 44.97 0.80 -25.09
CA ALA A 711 45.36 0.75 -23.70
C ALA A 711 45.90 -0.63 -23.29
N LEU A 712 45.26 -1.71 -23.75
CA LEU A 712 45.75 -3.09 -23.54
C LEU A 712 47.09 -3.34 -24.21
N PHE A 713 47.31 -2.80 -25.42
CA PHE A 713 48.59 -2.89 -26.10
C PHE A 713 49.70 -2.14 -25.35
N ASN A 714 49.39 -0.93 -24.86
CA ASN A 714 50.32 -0.07 -24.14
C ASN A 714 50.53 -0.49 -22.68
N SER A 715 49.80 -1.50 -22.18
CA SER A 715 49.83 -1.85 -20.75
C SER A 715 51.11 -2.58 -20.31
N GLY A 716 52.02 -2.87 -21.25
CA GLY A 716 53.26 -3.64 -20.99
C GLY A 716 53.05 -5.15 -20.82
N ARG A 717 51.89 -5.66 -21.25
CA ARG A 717 51.56 -7.10 -21.26
C ARG A 717 52.03 -7.76 -22.54
N ASP A 718 52.09 -9.10 -22.54
CA ASP A 718 52.25 -9.88 -23.78
C ASP A 718 50.95 -9.81 -24.59
N PHE A 719 50.86 -8.77 -25.42
CA PHE A 719 49.68 -8.48 -26.22
C PHE A 719 49.45 -9.55 -27.32
N THR A 720 50.51 -10.19 -27.82
CA THR A 720 50.38 -11.28 -28.80
C THR A 720 49.67 -12.47 -28.18
N ALA A 721 50.09 -12.89 -26.98
CA ALA A 721 49.45 -13.98 -26.25
C ALA A 721 47.98 -13.65 -25.89
N LEU A 722 47.69 -12.39 -25.52
CA LEU A 722 46.31 -11.93 -25.30
C LEU A 722 45.46 -12.04 -26.58
N SER A 723 45.99 -11.58 -27.71
CA SER A 723 45.30 -11.60 -29.01
C SER A 723 44.99 -13.03 -29.48
N GLU A 724 45.90 -13.98 -29.23
CA GLU A 724 45.69 -15.41 -29.51
C GLU A 724 44.55 -15.98 -28.66
N ILE A 725 44.55 -15.75 -27.35
CA ILE A 725 43.48 -16.19 -26.45
C ILE A 725 42.13 -15.61 -26.89
N PHE A 726 42.08 -14.32 -27.19
CA PHE A 726 40.84 -13.70 -27.63
C PHE A 726 40.35 -14.30 -28.95
N SER A 727 41.25 -14.51 -29.91
CA SER A 727 40.89 -15.12 -31.20
C SER A 727 40.24 -16.50 -31.02
N GLU A 728 40.78 -17.32 -30.13
CA GLU A 728 40.32 -18.70 -29.91
C GLU A 728 39.12 -18.83 -28.96
N LYS A 729 39.07 -18.03 -27.89
CA LYS A 729 38.21 -18.30 -26.72
C LYS A 729 37.13 -17.25 -26.47
N LEU A 730 37.30 -16.02 -26.97
CA LEU A 730 36.34 -14.95 -26.73
C LEU A 730 35.03 -15.21 -27.51
N ASP A 731 33.90 -15.15 -26.82
CA ASP A 731 32.57 -15.25 -27.43
C ASP A 731 31.63 -14.16 -26.87
N ASP A 732 30.47 -13.98 -27.51
CA ASP A 732 29.50 -12.97 -27.07
C ASP A 732 28.94 -13.30 -25.67
N HIS A 733 28.97 -14.58 -25.24
CA HIS A 733 28.49 -14.97 -23.93
C HIS A 733 29.35 -14.38 -22.81
N ALA A 734 30.67 -14.29 -23.00
CA ALA A 734 31.60 -13.66 -22.05
C ALA A 734 31.18 -12.22 -21.70
N PHE A 735 30.68 -11.44 -22.67
CA PHE A 735 30.20 -10.09 -22.42
C PHE A 735 28.83 -10.08 -21.73
N THR A 736 27.90 -10.94 -22.15
CA THR A 736 26.55 -10.98 -21.56
C THR A 736 26.50 -11.54 -20.12
N SER A 737 27.41 -12.44 -19.77
CA SER A 737 27.49 -13.06 -18.45
C SER A 737 28.23 -12.19 -17.41
N THR A 738 28.97 -11.17 -17.88
CA THR A 738 29.76 -10.27 -17.04
C THR A 738 29.19 -8.84 -16.96
N THR A 739 28.01 -8.58 -17.52
CA THR A 739 27.32 -7.28 -17.40
C THR A 739 26.81 -7.04 -15.98
N ALA A 740 27.65 -6.40 -15.18
CA ALA A 740 27.34 -5.60 -13.99
C ALA A 740 28.67 -4.95 -13.56
N THR A 741 28.69 -3.69 -13.10
CA THR A 741 29.95 -3.06 -12.65
C THR A 741 30.44 -3.67 -11.34
N GLY A 742 29.52 -4.14 -10.50
CA GLY A 742 29.79 -4.51 -9.11
C GLY A 742 30.14 -3.30 -8.24
N TRP A 743 29.83 -2.07 -8.68
CA TRP A 743 29.99 -0.84 -7.89
C TRP A 743 28.63 -0.27 -7.53
N ASP A 744 28.55 0.34 -6.35
CA ASP A 744 27.44 1.22 -6.01
C ASP A 744 27.48 2.46 -6.90
N PHE A 745 26.33 3.05 -7.14
CA PHE A 745 26.19 4.25 -7.96
C PHE A 745 25.50 5.35 -7.15
N LEU A 746 26.03 6.57 -7.21
CA LEU A 746 25.42 7.75 -6.60
C LEU A 746 25.24 8.83 -7.67
N TRP A 747 24.05 9.45 -7.71
CA TRP A 747 23.73 10.56 -8.59
C TRP A 747 23.21 11.74 -7.79
N THR A 748 23.65 12.96 -8.10
CA THR A 748 22.98 14.19 -7.63
C THR A 748 22.37 14.94 -8.79
N ASP A 749 21.22 15.56 -8.56
CA ASP A 749 20.45 16.34 -9.53
C ASP A 749 19.93 17.61 -8.85
N ILE A 750 20.40 18.76 -9.32
CA ILE A 750 20.08 20.05 -8.72
C ILE A 750 18.64 20.48 -9.07
N SER A 751 18.22 20.29 -10.31
CA SER A 751 16.90 20.71 -10.80
C SER A 751 15.75 19.89 -10.19
N ASN A 752 16.05 18.66 -9.75
CA ASN A 752 15.12 17.82 -9.00
C ASN A 752 15.41 17.78 -7.49
N GLU A 753 16.40 18.53 -7.00
CA GLU A 753 16.84 18.55 -5.60
C GLU A 753 16.98 17.13 -5.02
N SER A 754 17.62 16.23 -5.76
CA SER A 754 17.67 14.81 -5.41
C SER A 754 19.07 14.21 -5.39
N ALA A 755 19.31 13.33 -4.44
CA ALA A 755 20.45 12.41 -4.40
C ALA A 755 19.94 10.96 -4.42
N VAL A 756 20.41 10.16 -5.37
CA VAL A 756 19.96 8.78 -5.57
C VAL A 756 21.14 7.82 -5.53
N HIS A 757 21.09 6.88 -4.59
CA HIS A 757 22.03 5.76 -4.49
C HIS A 757 21.39 4.48 -4.99
N ILE A 758 22.13 3.73 -5.80
CA ILE A 758 21.72 2.44 -6.33
C ILE A 758 22.77 1.42 -5.93
N SER A 759 22.35 0.37 -5.22
CA SER A 759 23.25 -0.67 -4.75
C SER A 759 23.81 -1.49 -5.92
N ALA A 760 25.03 -1.97 -5.75
CA ALA A 760 25.68 -2.86 -6.68
C ALA A 760 25.03 -4.25 -6.73
N THR A 761 25.31 -4.96 -7.82
CA THR A 761 25.21 -6.42 -7.88
C THR A 761 26.33 -6.96 -8.75
N GLU A 762 26.80 -8.17 -8.48
CA GLU A 762 27.74 -8.89 -9.36
C GLU A 762 26.99 -9.80 -10.35
N LYS A 763 25.67 -9.91 -10.23
CA LYS A 763 24.84 -10.78 -11.05
C LYS A 763 24.20 -9.98 -12.18
N THR A 764 24.20 -10.57 -13.37
CA THR A 764 23.59 -9.95 -14.56
C THR A 764 22.09 -10.27 -14.67
N ALA A 765 21.29 -9.32 -15.14
CA ALA A 765 19.89 -9.56 -15.50
C ALA A 765 19.70 -10.45 -16.74
N HIS A 766 20.75 -10.64 -17.55
CA HIS A 766 20.72 -11.37 -18.82
C HIS A 766 21.11 -12.86 -18.67
N ASP A 767 21.88 -13.25 -17.64
CA ASP A 767 22.24 -14.65 -17.32
C ASP A 767 21.57 -15.14 -16.02
N LYS A 768 20.25 -15.41 -16.10
CA LYS A 768 19.46 -15.81 -14.93
C LYS A 768 19.65 -17.28 -14.56
N LYS A 769 20.19 -17.53 -13.36
CA LYS A 769 20.43 -18.87 -12.81
C LYS A 769 19.49 -19.20 -11.65
N ILE A 770 19.42 -20.48 -11.29
CA ILE A 770 18.69 -20.98 -10.12
C ILE A 770 19.45 -20.59 -8.85
N GLY A 771 18.72 -20.22 -7.80
CA GLY A 771 19.27 -19.86 -6.49
C GLY A 771 19.01 -18.41 -6.12
N ALA A 772 18.74 -18.18 -4.83
CA ALA A 772 18.46 -16.84 -4.31
C ALA A 772 19.61 -15.84 -4.54
N LYS A 773 20.85 -16.29 -4.36
CA LYS A 773 22.07 -15.48 -4.54
C LYS A 773 22.41 -15.17 -6.01
N GLU A 774 21.71 -15.80 -6.96
CA GLU A 774 21.86 -15.53 -8.40
C GLU A 774 20.91 -14.44 -8.90
N LEU A 775 20.13 -13.82 -8.01
CA LEU A 775 19.25 -12.72 -8.37
C LEU A 775 20.01 -11.39 -8.42
N ALA A 776 19.94 -10.70 -9.56
CA ALA A 776 20.47 -9.35 -9.77
C ALA A 776 19.58 -8.27 -9.13
N VAL A 777 19.41 -8.34 -7.80
CA VAL A 777 18.67 -7.35 -7.02
C VAL A 777 19.51 -6.09 -6.83
N ARG A 778 18.88 -4.92 -6.98
CA ARG A 778 19.46 -3.61 -6.68
C ARG A 778 18.50 -2.82 -5.85
N VAL A 779 18.96 -2.18 -4.79
CA VAL A 779 18.15 -1.31 -3.95
C VAL A 779 18.35 0.13 -4.41
N ILE A 780 17.25 0.88 -4.49
CA ILE A 780 17.25 2.30 -4.88
C ILE A 780 16.91 3.12 -3.64
N SER A 781 17.85 3.96 -3.21
CA SER A 781 17.72 4.84 -2.05
C SER A 781 17.69 6.29 -2.52
N ARG A 782 16.68 7.06 -2.11
CA ARG A 782 16.51 8.46 -2.53
C ARG A 782 16.62 9.39 -1.33
N SER A 783 17.19 10.56 -1.53
CA SER A 783 17.33 11.62 -0.52
C SER A 783 17.14 13.00 -1.17
N HIS A 784 16.79 14.00 -0.36
CA HIS A 784 16.75 15.40 -0.79
C HIS A 784 18.17 15.95 -0.85
N TYR A 785 18.50 16.64 -1.94
CA TYR A 785 19.80 17.27 -2.14
C TYR A 785 19.61 18.78 -2.17
N ASN A 786 20.27 19.48 -1.24
CA ASN A 786 20.30 20.93 -1.21
C ASN A 786 21.53 21.43 -2.00
N PRO A 787 21.33 22.09 -3.15
CA PRO A 787 22.44 22.64 -3.92
C PRO A 787 23.14 23.80 -3.21
N GLU A 788 22.47 24.59 -2.37
CA GLU A 788 23.05 25.80 -1.78
C GLU A 788 24.28 25.51 -0.91
N ASP A 789 24.24 24.43 -0.14
CA ASP A 789 25.31 24.02 0.78
C ASP A 789 25.89 22.63 0.50
N ASN A 790 25.45 21.97 -0.57
CA ASN A 790 25.79 20.59 -0.93
C ASN A 790 25.43 19.58 0.16
N SER A 791 24.40 19.83 0.96
CA SER A 791 23.92 18.89 1.96
C SER A 791 22.90 17.91 1.40
N VAL A 792 22.81 16.74 2.04
CA VAL A 792 21.80 15.72 1.74
C VAL A 792 20.98 15.46 3.00
N ALA A 793 19.65 15.46 2.85
CA ALA A 793 18.68 15.21 3.91
C ALA A 793 17.75 14.05 3.53
N PRO A 794 17.19 13.31 4.51
CA PRO A 794 16.23 12.25 4.22
C PRO A 794 14.95 12.82 3.62
N TYR A 795 14.32 12.09 2.67
CA TYR A 795 12.93 12.38 2.31
C TYR A 795 12.01 12.08 3.51
N GLU A 796 10.89 12.80 3.58
CA GLU A 796 9.86 12.53 4.58
C GLU A 796 9.15 11.19 4.32
N ASP A 797 8.98 10.84 3.03
CA ASP A 797 8.42 9.56 2.66
C ASP A 797 9.41 8.42 2.89
N ARG A 798 8.87 7.26 3.27
CA ARG A 798 9.64 6.10 3.74
C ARG A 798 9.56 4.94 2.78
N THR A 799 9.51 5.19 1.47
CA THR A 799 9.39 4.13 0.48
C THR A 799 10.72 3.39 0.32
N VAL A 800 10.69 2.06 0.41
CA VAL A 800 11.85 1.22 0.07
C VAL A 800 11.62 0.62 -1.30
N GLU A 801 12.50 0.93 -2.24
CA GLU A 801 12.41 0.48 -3.63
C GLU A 801 13.53 -0.53 -3.93
N ALA A 802 13.19 -1.66 -4.52
CA ALA A 802 14.18 -2.57 -5.11
C ALA A 802 13.81 -2.92 -6.55
N ARG A 803 14.83 -2.93 -7.40
CA ARG A 803 14.77 -3.40 -8.78
C ARG A 803 15.24 -4.84 -8.84
N VAL A 804 14.51 -5.68 -9.57
CA VAL A 804 14.90 -7.07 -9.89
C VAL A 804 14.62 -7.40 -11.35
N PRO A 805 15.44 -8.25 -11.99
CA PRO A 805 15.01 -8.92 -13.21
C PRO A 805 13.80 -9.81 -12.94
N SER A 806 12.99 -10.08 -13.97
CA SER A 806 11.93 -11.08 -13.91
C SER A 806 12.47 -12.38 -13.32
N ILE A 807 12.05 -12.67 -12.09
CA ILE A 807 12.69 -13.60 -11.15
C ILE A 807 12.71 -15.04 -11.66
N ALA A 808 11.70 -15.44 -12.44
CA ALA A 808 11.57 -16.80 -12.93
C ALA A 808 12.60 -17.16 -14.00
N VAL A 809 13.36 -18.24 -13.75
CA VAL A 809 14.26 -18.88 -14.71
C VAL A 809 13.45 -19.64 -15.77
N LYS A 810 13.89 -19.56 -17.03
CA LYS A 810 13.14 -20.11 -18.18
C LYS A 810 13.53 -21.54 -18.52
N SER A 811 14.80 -21.88 -18.38
CA SER A 811 15.43 -23.13 -18.83
C SER A 811 15.05 -24.38 -18.02
N VAL A 812 14.33 -24.23 -16.91
CA VAL A 812 13.92 -25.35 -16.04
C VAL A 812 12.42 -25.66 -16.14
N GLY A 813 12.04 -26.84 -15.63
CA GLY A 813 10.64 -27.27 -15.49
C GLY A 813 9.81 -26.32 -14.62
N HIS A 814 8.48 -26.36 -14.77
CA HIS A 814 7.56 -25.44 -14.09
C HIS A 814 7.71 -25.48 -12.56
N ALA A 815 7.64 -26.66 -11.95
CA ALA A 815 7.72 -26.83 -10.50
C ALA A 815 9.05 -26.27 -9.94
N THR A 816 10.18 -26.59 -10.57
CA THR A 816 11.50 -26.07 -10.19
C THR A 816 11.56 -24.55 -10.28
N ALA A 817 11.00 -23.95 -11.34
CA ALA A 817 10.96 -22.50 -11.48
C ALA A 817 10.10 -21.84 -10.39
N VAL A 818 8.95 -22.42 -10.04
CA VAL A 818 8.07 -21.90 -8.99
C VAL A 818 8.76 -21.96 -7.62
N GLN A 819 9.45 -23.05 -7.32
CA GLN A 819 10.24 -23.20 -6.09
C GLN A 819 11.37 -22.16 -6.00
N ASP A 820 12.10 -21.96 -7.10
CA ASP A 820 13.17 -20.95 -7.22
C ASP A 820 12.63 -19.53 -7.03
N VAL A 821 11.49 -19.19 -7.65
CA VAL A 821 10.82 -17.91 -7.44
C VAL A 821 10.51 -17.71 -5.96
N ALA A 822 9.90 -18.70 -5.29
CA ALA A 822 9.56 -18.57 -3.87
C ALA A 822 10.80 -18.36 -2.99
N ALA A 823 11.93 -19.00 -3.32
CA ALA A 823 13.21 -18.81 -2.63
C ALA A 823 13.79 -17.41 -2.87
N LYS A 824 13.73 -16.90 -4.10
CA LYS A 824 14.18 -15.54 -4.46
C LYS A 824 13.31 -14.46 -3.84
N LEU A 825 11.99 -14.63 -3.81
CA LEU A 825 11.08 -13.71 -3.13
C LEU A 825 11.37 -13.64 -1.63
N LYS A 826 11.67 -14.77 -0.98
CA LYS A 826 12.13 -14.80 0.41
C LYS A 826 13.38 -13.92 0.60
N TYR A 827 14.39 -14.10 -0.25
CA TYR A 827 15.65 -13.36 -0.16
C TYR A 827 15.46 -11.85 -0.33
N VAL A 828 14.68 -11.42 -1.33
CA VAL A 828 14.40 -9.99 -1.54
C VAL A 828 13.55 -9.41 -0.41
N HIS A 829 12.57 -10.17 0.10
CA HIS A 829 11.77 -9.74 1.24
C HIS A 829 12.64 -9.48 2.48
N GLU A 830 13.64 -10.33 2.74
CA GLU A 830 14.60 -10.13 3.83
C GLU A 830 15.44 -8.86 3.65
N ILE A 831 15.87 -8.54 2.42
CA ILE A 831 16.57 -7.29 2.10
C ILE A 831 15.68 -6.08 2.36
N LEU A 832 14.43 -6.08 1.87
CA LEU A 832 13.51 -4.96 2.03
C LEU A 832 13.12 -4.72 3.50
N VAL A 833 12.80 -5.78 4.24
CA VAL A 833 12.46 -5.70 5.67
C VAL A 833 13.63 -5.20 6.50
N ALA A 834 14.88 -5.56 6.14
CA ALA A 834 16.06 -5.04 6.82
C ALA A 834 16.18 -3.52 6.73
N ARG A 835 15.66 -2.89 5.67
CA ARG A 835 15.70 -1.43 5.47
C ARG A 835 14.56 -0.70 6.16
N LYS A 836 13.44 -1.39 6.42
CA LYS A 836 12.28 -0.83 7.12
C LYS A 836 11.76 -1.80 8.18
N PRO A 837 12.51 -1.95 9.29
CA PRO A 837 12.10 -2.82 10.39
C PRO A 837 10.75 -2.34 10.95
N GLY A 838 9.87 -3.28 11.25
CA GLY A 838 8.54 -3.01 11.81
C GLY A 838 7.45 -2.70 10.78
N TYR A 839 7.77 -2.68 9.48
CA TYR A 839 6.73 -2.74 8.46
C TYR A 839 6.05 -4.10 8.47
N THR A 840 4.72 -4.08 8.52
CA THR A 840 3.89 -5.28 8.60
C THR A 840 2.95 -5.42 7.41
N GLY A 841 3.00 -4.52 6.43
CA GLY A 841 2.24 -4.68 5.19
C GLY A 841 2.86 -5.69 4.23
N PRO A 842 2.18 -6.00 3.11
CA PRO A 842 2.76 -6.82 2.06
C PRO A 842 3.85 -6.07 1.29
N VAL A 843 4.81 -6.79 0.72
CA VAL A 843 5.65 -6.26 -0.36
C VAL A 843 4.88 -6.36 -1.67
N VAL A 844 4.80 -5.26 -2.41
CA VAL A 844 4.16 -5.26 -3.72
C VAL A 844 5.22 -5.50 -4.80
N TYR A 845 5.08 -6.60 -5.54
CA TYR A 845 5.89 -6.90 -6.70
C TYR A 845 5.20 -6.40 -7.97
N ASN A 846 5.61 -5.20 -8.41
CA ASN A 846 5.26 -4.59 -9.69
C ASN A 846 5.97 -5.32 -10.83
N LEU A 847 5.31 -6.36 -11.33
CA LEU A 847 5.78 -7.15 -12.45
C LEU A 847 5.40 -6.46 -13.76
N LEU A 848 6.38 -5.81 -14.37
CA LEU A 848 6.26 -5.04 -15.60
C LEU A 848 6.38 -5.92 -16.85
N THR A 849 5.95 -7.18 -16.75
CA THR A 849 6.08 -8.20 -17.80
C THR A 849 4.80 -8.35 -18.59
N SER A 850 4.95 -8.64 -19.88
CA SER A 850 3.82 -8.73 -20.79
C SER A 850 2.98 -10.01 -20.62
N LEU A 851 1.65 -9.86 -20.66
CA LEU A 851 0.67 -10.95 -20.63
C LEU A 851 0.02 -11.12 -22.02
N HIS A 852 0.65 -11.93 -22.87
CA HIS A 852 0.10 -12.34 -24.16
C HIS A 852 -0.73 -13.62 -24.04
N SER A 853 -1.38 -14.03 -25.13
CA SER A 853 -2.08 -15.32 -25.19
C SER A 853 -1.08 -16.49 -25.10
N LYS A 854 -1.51 -17.62 -24.53
CA LYS A 854 -0.68 -18.84 -24.46
C LYS A 854 -0.16 -19.30 -25.84
N PRO A 855 -0.96 -19.26 -26.93
CA PRO A 855 -0.44 -19.55 -28.28
C PRO A 855 0.68 -18.60 -28.73
N PHE A 856 0.62 -17.32 -28.34
CA PHE A 856 1.67 -16.35 -28.68
C PHE A 856 3.02 -16.74 -28.09
N ASP A 857 3.05 -17.11 -26.80
CA ASP A 857 4.24 -17.60 -26.10
C ASP A 857 4.85 -18.86 -26.75
N THR A 858 4.03 -19.72 -27.36
CA THR A 858 4.50 -20.98 -27.97
C THR A 858 4.87 -20.85 -29.44
N LEU A 859 4.16 -20.01 -30.20
CA LEU A 859 4.27 -19.93 -31.66
C LEU A 859 5.09 -18.74 -32.15
N PHE A 860 5.09 -17.62 -31.41
CA PHE A 860 5.65 -16.35 -31.87
C PHE A 860 6.73 -15.78 -30.93
N ASP A 861 6.70 -16.14 -29.65
CA ASP A 861 7.66 -15.68 -28.64
C ASP A 861 8.33 -16.84 -27.87
N SER A 862 8.64 -17.91 -28.59
CA SER A 862 9.17 -19.16 -28.02
C SER A 862 10.48 -18.99 -27.25
N ALA A 863 11.25 -17.94 -27.57
CA ALA A 863 12.49 -17.56 -26.91
C ALA A 863 12.26 -16.78 -25.60
N ASN A 864 11.24 -15.91 -25.52
CA ASN A 864 11.07 -15.06 -24.34
C ASN A 864 10.02 -15.56 -23.35
N ARG A 865 8.95 -16.23 -23.79
CA ARG A 865 7.94 -16.87 -22.94
C ARG A 865 7.49 -16.01 -21.74
N GLN A 866 7.15 -14.75 -22.01
CA GLN A 866 6.91 -13.74 -20.97
C GLN A 866 5.71 -14.11 -20.11
N ARG A 867 4.62 -14.59 -20.73
CA ARG A 867 3.43 -15.03 -20.00
C ARG A 867 3.71 -16.27 -19.16
N ALA A 868 4.53 -17.21 -19.63
CA ALA A 868 4.97 -18.35 -18.82
C ALA A 868 5.83 -17.94 -17.61
N SER A 869 6.67 -16.92 -17.77
CA SER A 869 7.47 -16.34 -16.67
C SER A 869 6.56 -15.69 -15.62
N ALA A 870 5.61 -14.84 -16.04
CA ALA A 870 4.63 -14.24 -15.14
C ALA A 870 3.77 -15.29 -14.41
N ALA A 871 3.35 -16.34 -15.11
CA ALA A 871 2.63 -17.47 -14.50
C ALA A 871 3.43 -18.16 -13.40
N ARG A 872 4.74 -18.40 -13.62
CA ARG A 872 5.64 -18.97 -12.61
C ARG A 872 5.83 -18.02 -11.42
N ILE A 873 5.89 -16.71 -11.67
CA ILE A 873 6.05 -15.70 -10.63
C ILE A 873 4.81 -15.64 -9.72
N MET A 874 3.61 -15.54 -10.29
CA MET A 874 2.37 -15.52 -9.49
C MET A 874 2.23 -16.78 -8.64
N LYS A 875 2.40 -17.98 -9.23
CA LYS A 875 2.38 -19.23 -8.47
C LYS A 875 3.48 -19.32 -7.40
N GLY A 876 4.68 -18.82 -7.71
CA GLY A 876 5.79 -18.74 -6.76
C GLY A 876 5.50 -17.81 -5.58
N SER A 877 4.80 -16.70 -5.82
CA SER A 877 4.32 -15.82 -4.75
C SER A 877 3.28 -16.48 -3.87
N HIS A 878 2.32 -17.25 -4.42
CA HIS A 878 1.36 -18.01 -3.60
C HIS A 878 2.07 -19.06 -2.75
N LEU A 879 3.03 -19.79 -3.33
CA LEU A 879 3.82 -20.78 -2.59
C LEU A 879 4.64 -20.11 -1.46
N TYR A 880 5.26 -18.97 -1.74
CA TYR A 880 5.95 -18.17 -0.73
C TYR A 880 5.00 -17.72 0.37
N ASN A 881 3.85 -17.14 0.02
CA ASN A 881 2.84 -16.65 0.98
C ASN A 881 2.27 -17.80 1.81
N TRP A 882 2.05 -18.99 1.23
CA TRP A 882 1.64 -20.17 1.99
C TRP A 882 2.68 -20.59 3.03
N ARG A 883 3.98 -20.50 2.70
CA ARG A 883 5.06 -20.76 3.67
C ARG A 883 5.07 -19.75 4.81
N GLN A 884 4.72 -18.49 4.54
CA GLN A 884 4.59 -17.46 5.56
C GLN A 884 3.37 -17.73 6.45
N LEU A 885 2.21 -17.99 5.84
CA LEU A 885 0.99 -18.38 6.58
C LEU A 885 1.22 -19.61 7.47
N SER A 886 1.95 -20.61 6.99
CA SER A 886 2.28 -21.83 7.76
C SER A 886 3.18 -21.56 8.97
N ARG A 887 3.79 -20.37 9.05
CA ARG A 887 4.57 -19.88 10.20
C ARG A 887 3.78 -18.88 11.06
N GLY A 888 2.51 -18.64 10.76
CA GLY A 888 1.66 -17.63 11.40
C GLY A 888 1.88 -16.20 10.89
N GLU A 889 2.72 -16.02 9.86
CA GLU A 889 3.03 -14.70 9.29
C GLU A 889 1.95 -14.30 8.28
N VAL A 890 0.88 -13.67 8.78
CA VAL A 890 -0.34 -13.37 7.99
C VAL A 890 -0.24 -12.08 7.15
N ASN A 891 0.71 -11.20 7.45
CA ASN A 891 0.86 -9.91 6.77
C ASN A 891 2.18 -9.74 6.02
N ALA A 892 3.21 -10.54 6.33
CA ALA A 892 4.50 -10.57 5.64
C ALA A 892 4.42 -11.33 4.29
N LEU A 893 3.52 -10.88 3.43
CA LEU A 893 3.20 -11.51 2.14
C LEU A 893 3.81 -10.72 0.97
N VAL A 894 3.88 -11.36 -0.19
CA VAL A 894 4.17 -10.69 -1.47
C VAL A 894 2.93 -10.71 -2.35
N TYR A 895 2.50 -9.54 -2.83
CA TYR A 895 1.42 -9.42 -3.82
C TYR A 895 1.99 -9.03 -5.17
N VAL A 896 1.68 -9.81 -6.20
CA VAL A 896 2.16 -9.56 -7.56
C VAL A 896 1.14 -8.69 -8.30
N GLN A 897 1.57 -7.47 -8.62
CA GLN A 897 0.84 -6.52 -9.45
C GLN A 897 1.41 -6.56 -10.87
N ASN A 898 0.67 -7.12 -11.83
CA ASN A 898 1.11 -7.24 -13.22
C ASN A 898 0.25 -6.37 -14.15
N ILE A 899 0.33 -5.05 -13.97
CA ILE A 899 -0.31 -4.08 -14.88
C ILE A 899 0.54 -3.92 -16.15
N PRO A 900 -0.06 -4.01 -17.36
CA PRO A 900 0.67 -3.94 -18.62
C PRO A 900 1.14 -2.52 -18.96
N VAL A 901 2.45 -2.28 -18.96
CA VAL A 901 3.03 -0.94 -19.19
C VAL A 901 3.41 -0.64 -20.65
N ASN A 902 3.60 -1.67 -21.49
CA ASN A 902 4.11 -1.47 -22.87
C ASN A 902 3.01 -1.49 -23.95
N GLN A 903 1.74 -1.57 -23.57
CA GLN A 903 0.56 -1.58 -24.46
C GLN A 903 0.51 -2.69 -25.55
N HIS A 904 1.47 -3.60 -25.60
CA HIS A 904 1.53 -4.71 -26.57
C HIS A 904 0.79 -5.96 -26.12
N THR A 905 0.19 -5.93 -24.94
CA THR A 905 -0.39 -7.10 -24.28
C THR A 905 -1.89 -7.06 -24.25
N ASN A 906 -2.46 -8.15 -23.74
CA ASN A 906 -3.85 -8.13 -23.32
C ASN A 906 -4.05 -7.10 -22.21
N GLU A 907 -5.21 -6.47 -22.23
CA GLU A 907 -5.75 -5.74 -21.08
C GLU A 907 -5.99 -6.71 -19.93
N LEU A 908 -5.88 -6.21 -18.71
CA LEU A 908 -6.31 -7.00 -17.56
C LEU A 908 -7.83 -7.13 -17.58
N SER A 909 -8.33 -8.31 -17.25
CA SER A 909 -9.78 -8.50 -17.13
C SER A 909 -10.08 -9.77 -16.35
N TYR A 910 -11.12 -9.71 -15.52
CA TYR A 910 -11.65 -10.89 -14.82
C TYR A 910 -12.29 -11.90 -15.79
N THR A 911 -12.63 -11.48 -17.00
CA THR A 911 -13.23 -12.31 -18.05
C THR A 911 -12.24 -12.70 -19.15
N ALA A 912 -10.95 -12.37 -19.01
CA ALA A 912 -9.94 -12.72 -20.01
C ALA A 912 -9.86 -14.25 -20.21
N TYR A 913 -9.72 -14.73 -21.45
CA TYR A 913 -9.65 -16.17 -21.71
C TYR A 913 -8.38 -16.81 -21.10
N ASP A 914 -7.26 -16.07 -21.08
CA ASP A 914 -6.00 -16.56 -20.52
C ASP A 914 -6.00 -16.54 -18.99
N GLY A 915 -5.61 -17.68 -18.41
CA GLY A 915 -5.61 -17.84 -16.96
C GLY A 915 -4.63 -16.92 -16.22
N ALA A 916 -3.44 -16.67 -16.76
CA ALA A 916 -2.47 -15.78 -16.10
C ALA A 916 -2.97 -14.32 -16.12
N THR A 917 -3.67 -13.91 -17.18
CA THR A 917 -4.27 -12.58 -17.29
C THR A 917 -5.37 -12.34 -16.26
N ARG A 918 -6.27 -13.33 -16.06
CA ARG A 918 -7.29 -13.25 -15.00
C ARG A 918 -6.69 -13.23 -13.59
N GLU A 919 -5.64 -14.01 -13.37
CA GLU A 919 -4.93 -14.05 -12.09
C GLU A 919 -4.29 -12.70 -11.79
N ALA A 920 -3.58 -12.14 -12.78
CA ALA A 920 -2.98 -10.82 -12.68
C ALA A 920 -4.02 -9.74 -12.36
N ALA A 921 -5.22 -9.80 -12.95
CA ALA A 921 -6.27 -8.85 -12.67
C ALA A 921 -6.76 -8.89 -11.21
N VAL A 922 -7.02 -10.08 -10.64
CA VAL A 922 -7.48 -10.20 -9.24
C VAL A 922 -6.36 -9.89 -8.24
N MET A 923 -5.13 -10.31 -8.52
CA MET A 923 -3.98 -10.05 -7.64
C MET A 923 -3.54 -8.59 -7.67
N THR A 924 -3.66 -7.91 -8.82
CA THR A 924 -3.45 -6.45 -8.92
C THR A 924 -4.45 -5.71 -8.06
N ASP A 925 -5.75 -6.06 -8.14
CA ASP A 925 -6.76 -5.40 -7.32
C ASP A 925 -6.55 -5.67 -5.81
N LEU A 926 -6.06 -6.86 -5.43
CA LEU A 926 -5.67 -7.15 -4.04
C LEU A 926 -4.48 -6.28 -3.58
N ALA A 927 -3.47 -6.13 -4.45
CA ALA A 927 -2.29 -5.31 -4.16
C ALA A 927 -2.67 -3.84 -3.97
N LEU A 928 -3.42 -3.26 -4.92
CA LEU A 928 -3.90 -1.87 -4.82
C LEU A 928 -4.77 -1.65 -3.58
N LEU A 929 -5.64 -2.60 -3.21
CA LEU A 929 -6.42 -2.50 -1.97
C LEU A 929 -5.56 -2.51 -0.72
N ALA A 930 -4.47 -3.28 -0.70
CA ALA A 930 -3.53 -3.27 0.40
C ALA A 930 -2.87 -1.89 0.53
N THR A 931 -2.42 -1.32 -0.59
CA THR A 931 -1.86 0.04 -0.67
C THR A 931 -2.86 1.09 -0.18
N PHE A 932 -4.11 1.05 -0.66
CA PHE A 932 -5.14 2.00 -0.21
C PHE A 932 -5.54 1.82 1.25
N ASN A 933 -5.45 0.60 1.79
CA ASN A 933 -5.72 0.35 3.20
C ASN A 933 -4.60 0.90 4.11
N GLN A 934 -3.34 0.90 3.65
CA GLN A 934 -2.24 1.56 4.36
C GLN A 934 -2.44 3.07 4.41
N HIS A 935 -2.85 3.65 3.28
CA HIS A 935 -3.11 5.08 3.16
C HIS A 935 -4.57 5.46 3.46
N ALA A 936 -5.31 4.64 4.20
CA ALA A 936 -6.76 4.81 4.29
C ALA A 936 -7.19 6.16 4.92
N ALA A 937 -6.30 6.79 5.69
CA ALA A 937 -6.50 8.07 6.33
C ALA A 937 -6.70 9.24 5.33
N VAL A 938 -6.18 9.14 4.11
CA VAL A 938 -6.32 10.18 3.07
C VAL A 938 -7.73 10.25 2.46
N PHE A 939 -8.56 9.23 2.71
CA PHE A 939 -9.92 9.16 2.18
C PHE A 939 -10.98 9.65 3.18
N PRO A 940 -12.13 10.16 2.69
CA PRO A 940 -13.27 10.47 3.54
C PRO A 940 -13.72 9.27 4.40
N PRO A 941 -14.26 9.47 5.62
CA PRO A 941 -14.52 8.39 6.58
C PRO A 941 -15.36 7.22 6.03
N ALA A 942 -16.43 7.51 5.27
CA ALA A 942 -17.25 6.47 4.66
C ALA A 942 -16.48 5.62 3.63
N LEU A 943 -15.64 6.26 2.81
CA LEU A 943 -14.82 5.58 1.82
C LEU A 943 -13.68 4.79 2.47
N ARG A 944 -12.97 5.39 3.44
CA ARG A 944 -11.96 4.73 4.27
C ARG A 944 -12.47 3.40 4.84
N GLN A 945 -13.63 3.44 5.49
CA GLN A 945 -14.25 2.23 6.05
C GLN A 945 -14.63 1.21 4.97
N SER A 946 -15.10 1.66 3.81
CA SER A 946 -15.39 0.76 2.68
C SER A 946 -14.13 0.08 2.15
N ILE A 947 -13.01 0.80 2.03
CA ILE A 947 -11.71 0.27 1.57
C ILE A 947 -11.20 -0.75 2.58
N THR A 948 -11.09 -0.37 3.85
CA THR A 948 -10.60 -1.26 4.91
C THR A 948 -11.43 -2.53 5.04
N ALA A 949 -12.77 -2.42 5.02
CA ALA A 949 -13.63 -3.59 5.06
C ALA A 949 -13.46 -4.50 3.84
N THR A 950 -13.32 -3.92 2.64
CA THR A 950 -13.14 -4.68 1.40
C THR A 950 -11.77 -5.36 1.35
N PHE A 951 -10.71 -4.68 1.80
CA PHE A 951 -9.39 -5.26 1.93
C PHE A 951 -9.40 -6.43 2.93
N ASN A 952 -9.93 -6.25 4.14
CA ASN A 952 -9.97 -7.30 5.15
C ASN A 952 -10.68 -8.57 4.64
N VAL A 953 -11.84 -8.43 4.00
CA VAL A 953 -12.56 -9.57 3.42
C VAL A 953 -11.76 -10.24 2.30
N SER A 954 -11.12 -9.45 1.43
CA SER A 954 -10.31 -9.95 0.32
C SER A 954 -9.05 -10.67 0.81
N HIS A 955 -8.37 -10.10 1.80
CA HIS A 955 -7.21 -10.68 2.47
C HIS A 955 -7.56 -12.01 3.12
N THR A 956 -8.63 -12.07 3.92
CA THR A 956 -9.10 -13.32 4.54
C THR A 956 -9.45 -14.41 3.50
N ARG A 957 -10.02 -14.03 2.35
CA ARG A 957 -10.26 -14.95 1.23
C ARG A 957 -8.96 -15.48 0.64
N TYR A 958 -7.98 -14.60 0.42
CA TYR A 958 -6.68 -15.00 -0.09
C TYR A 958 -5.95 -15.93 0.89
N LEU A 959 -5.94 -15.62 2.18
CA LEU A 959 -5.36 -16.49 3.22
C LEU A 959 -5.98 -17.90 3.22
N ARG A 960 -7.31 -18.01 3.07
CA ARG A 960 -8.02 -19.31 2.99
C ARG A 960 -7.69 -20.11 1.71
N PHE A 961 -7.30 -19.43 0.64
CA PHE A 961 -6.84 -20.07 -0.59
C PHE A 961 -5.42 -20.65 -0.45
N LEU A 962 -4.50 -19.96 0.24
CA LEU A 962 -3.07 -20.30 0.26
C LEU A 962 -2.75 -21.79 0.55
N PRO A 963 -3.45 -22.52 1.45
CA PRO A 963 -3.24 -23.96 1.65
C PRO A 963 -3.39 -24.81 0.38
N GLN A 964 -4.23 -24.38 -0.58
CA GLN A 964 -4.41 -25.03 -1.87
C GLN A 964 -3.19 -24.82 -2.79
N ALA A 965 -2.47 -23.71 -2.63
CA ALA A 965 -1.30 -23.36 -3.43
C ALA A 965 0.02 -23.99 -2.95
N LYS A 966 -0.01 -24.89 -1.96
CA LYS A 966 1.19 -25.52 -1.37
C LYS A 966 2.04 -26.32 -2.38
N ASP A 967 1.43 -26.79 -3.46
CA ASP A 967 2.10 -27.52 -4.54
C ASP A 967 2.75 -26.58 -5.58
N GLY A 968 2.42 -25.28 -5.52
CA GLY A 968 2.90 -24.28 -6.44
C GLY A 968 2.25 -24.32 -7.82
N ASP A 969 1.09 -24.96 -8.00
CA ASP A 969 0.44 -25.07 -9.31
C ASP A 969 -0.93 -24.40 -9.42
N HIS A 970 -1.49 -23.94 -8.29
CA HIS A 970 -2.83 -23.34 -8.23
C HIS A 970 -2.83 -21.81 -8.38
N TYR A 971 -3.91 -21.30 -8.97
CA TYR A 971 -4.21 -19.87 -9.07
C TYR A 971 -5.35 -19.49 -8.12
N PHE A 972 -5.29 -18.28 -7.56
CA PHE A 972 -6.32 -17.80 -6.66
C PHE A 972 -7.66 -17.61 -7.36
N LYS A 973 -7.67 -17.09 -8.59
CA LYS A 973 -8.89 -16.85 -9.39
C LYS A 973 -9.77 -18.08 -9.59
N ASP A 974 -9.19 -19.28 -9.52
CA ASP A 974 -9.89 -20.54 -9.82
C ASP A 974 -10.57 -21.10 -8.57
N SER A 975 -10.12 -20.68 -7.39
CA SER A 975 -10.71 -21.03 -6.10
C SER A 975 -12.11 -20.39 -5.93
N VAL A 976 -12.91 -20.97 -5.03
CA VAL A 976 -14.22 -20.42 -4.65
C VAL A 976 -14.06 -19.01 -4.07
N ASP A 977 -13.07 -18.83 -3.19
CA ASP A 977 -12.78 -17.54 -2.56
C ASP A 977 -12.34 -16.47 -3.56
N GLY A 978 -11.53 -16.83 -4.57
CA GLY A 978 -11.12 -15.92 -5.63
C GLY A 978 -12.29 -15.48 -6.53
N LYS A 979 -13.23 -16.39 -6.83
CA LYS A 979 -14.45 -16.07 -7.59
C LYS A 979 -15.35 -15.09 -6.83
N TRP A 980 -15.61 -15.36 -5.55
CA TRP A 980 -16.38 -14.45 -4.70
C TRP A 980 -15.71 -13.09 -4.54
N MET A 981 -14.37 -13.05 -4.42
CA MET A 981 -13.65 -11.79 -4.41
C MET A 981 -13.85 -10.98 -5.69
N MET A 982 -13.69 -11.60 -6.87
CA MET A 982 -13.92 -10.91 -8.14
C MET A 982 -15.34 -10.34 -8.23
N GLU A 983 -16.36 -11.11 -7.84
CA GLU A 983 -17.77 -10.66 -7.84
C GLU A 983 -18.00 -9.47 -6.89
N ASP A 984 -17.43 -9.52 -5.69
CA ASP A 984 -17.56 -8.43 -4.72
C ASP A 984 -16.82 -7.18 -5.17
N LEU A 985 -15.62 -7.32 -5.75
CA LEU A 985 -14.86 -6.19 -6.28
C LEU A 985 -15.54 -5.52 -7.47
N ILE A 986 -16.23 -6.27 -8.33
CA ILE A 986 -17.06 -5.67 -9.39
C ILE A 986 -18.12 -4.75 -8.76
N LYS A 987 -18.86 -5.24 -7.76
CA LYS A 987 -19.92 -4.46 -7.08
C LYS A 987 -19.35 -3.25 -6.34
N LYS A 988 -18.21 -3.42 -5.65
CA LYS A 988 -17.56 -2.35 -4.88
C LYS A 988 -17.00 -1.26 -5.78
N LYS A 989 -16.28 -1.61 -6.86
CA LYS A 989 -15.77 -0.63 -7.81
C LYS A 989 -16.90 0.15 -8.50
N ALA A 990 -18.01 -0.51 -8.84
CA ALA A 990 -19.19 0.18 -9.35
C ALA A 990 -19.73 1.21 -8.34
N ALA A 991 -19.81 0.86 -7.05
CA ALA A 991 -20.22 1.81 -6.01
C ALA A 991 -19.21 2.94 -5.80
N TRP A 992 -17.91 2.67 -5.90
CA TRP A 992 -16.85 3.67 -5.77
C TRP A 992 -16.81 4.65 -6.95
N LYS A 993 -17.14 4.18 -8.15
CA LYS A 993 -17.21 5.02 -9.35
C LYS A 993 -18.31 6.08 -9.26
N GLU A 994 -19.43 5.77 -8.60
CA GLU A 994 -20.57 6.68 -8.44
C GLU A 994 -20.44 7.67 -7.26
N LEU A 995 -19.28 7.67 -6.59
CA LEU A 995 -19.02 8.60 -5.49
C LEU A 995 -19.03 10.05 -5.95
N GLU A 996 -19.39 10.94 -5.02
CA GLU A 996 -19.13 12.36 -5.23
C GLU A 996 -17.61 12.59 -5.41
N PRO A 997 -17.23 13.61 -6.20
CA PRO A 997 -15.85 14.05 -6.26
C PRO A 997 -15.21 14.22 -4.88
N MET A 998 -13.96 13.79 -4.75
CA MET A 998 -13.19 13.98 -3.54
C MET A 998 -12.52 15.37 -3.56
N THR A 999 -12.41 16.00 -2.40
CA THR A 999 -11.52 17.15 -2.20
C THR A 999 -10.09 16.68 -2.41
N PRO A 1000 -9.33 17.25 -3.38
CA PRO A 1000 -7.94 16.88 -3.60
C PRO A 1000 -7.08 17.15 -2.36
N ALA A 1001 -6.20 16.20 -2.02
CA ALA A 1001 -5.21 16.41 -0.97
C ALA A 1001 -4.17 17.47 -1.37
N GLU A 1002 -3.59 18.14 -0.37
CA GLU A 1002 -2.60 19.22 -0.56
C GLU A 1002 -1.19 18.69 -0.81
N ASP A 1003 -0.85 17.54 -0.22
CA ASP A 1003 0.45 16.89 -0.40
C ASP A 1003 0.46 15.91 -1.59
N MET A 1004 1.62 15.77 -2.23
CA MET A 1004 1.77 14.96 -3.44
C MET A 1004 1.53 13.45 -3.21
N PRO A 1005 2.04 12.82 -2.12
CA PRO A 1005 1.74 11.41 -1.81
C PRO A 1005 0.25 11.11 -1.69
N SER A 1006 -0.49 11.86 -0.86
CA SER A 1006 -1.92 11.66 -0.66
C SER A 1006 -2.73 11.92 -1.94
N LEU A 1007 -2.34 12.94 -2.71
CA LEU A 1007 -2.98 13.24 -4.00
C LEU A 1007 -2.77 12.09 -5.00
N ALA A 1008 -1.58 11.50 -5.05
CA ALA A 1008 -1.28 10.33 -5.87
C ALA A 1008 -2.09 9.10 -5.44
N VAL A 1009 -2.27 8.87 -4.13
CA VAL A 1009 -3.12 7.79 -3.61
C VAL A 1009 -4.58 7.99 -4.06
N GLN A 1010 -5.12 9.20 -3.94
CA GLN A 1010 -6.49 9.51 -4.38
C GLN A 1010 -6.67 9.31 -5.89
N ALA A 1011 -5.69 9.73 -6.69
CA ALA A 1011 -5.70 9.53 -8.15
C ALA A 1011 -5.63 8.05 -8.52
N LEU A 1012 -4.73 7.28 -7.90
CA LEU A 1012 -4.58 5.84 -8.13
C LEU A 1012 -5.86 5.07 -7.72
N PHE A 1013 -6.49 5.45 -6.61
CA PHE A 1013 -7.80 4.90 -6.23
C PHE A 1013 -8.86 5.13 -7.29
N LYS A 1014 -8.93 6.36 -7.83
CA LYS A 1014 -9.90 6.70 -8.88
C LYS A 1014 -9.62 5.94 -10.18
N ILE A 1015 -8.35 5.74 -10.55
CA ILE A 1015 -7.93 4.87 -11.66
C ILE A 1015 -8.45 3.43 -11.43
N MET A 1016 -8.29 2.88 -10.22
CA MET A 1016 -8.80 1.54 -9.89
C MET A 1016 -10.33 1.46 -9.93
N ALA A 1017 -11.03 2.43 -9.34
CA ALA A 1017 -12.48 2.48 -9.29
C ALA A 1017 -13.10 2.53 -10.70
N ASN A 1018 -12.43 3.20 -11.63
CA ASN A 1018 -12.82 3.27 -13.04
C ASN A 1018 -12.33 2.10 -13.90
N ASN A 1019 -11.55 1.17 -13.35
CA ASN A 1019 -10.83 0.11 -14.07
C ASN A 1019 -9.86 0.65 -15.16
N GLU A 1020 -9.36 1.87 -15.00
CA GLU A 1020 -8.44 2.46 -15.96
C GLU A 1020 -7.06 1.79 -15.93
N HIS A 1021 -6.65 1.22 -14.78
CA HIS A 1021 -5.45 0.38 -14.69
C HIS A 1021 -5.56 -0.93 -15.49
N GLN A 1022 -6.77 -1.36 -15.84
CA GLN A 1022 -6.99 -2.52 -16.69
C GLN A 1022 -6.78 -2.18 -18.17
N ASN A 1023 -7.01 -0.91 -18.54
CA ASN A 1023 -6.70 -0.39 -19.86
C ASN A 1023 -5.18 -0.23 -20.01
N LYS A 1024 -4.63 -0.93 -20.98
CA LYS A 1024 -3.19 -0.93 -21.25
C LYS A 1024 -2.62 0.45 -21.56
N GLN A 1025 -3.41 1.39 -22.07
CA GLN A 1025 -2.98 2.78 -22.31
C GLN A 1025 -2.43 3.43 -21.03
N PHE A 1026 -3.10 3.22 -19.91
CA PHE A 1026 -2.79 3.88 -18.64
C PHE A 1026 -1.94 3.01 -17.71
N GLY A 1027 -1.47 1.85 -18.18
CA GLY A 1027 -0.72 0.94 -17.34
C GLY A 1027 0.61 1.51 -16.82
N MET A 1028 1.33 2.30 -17.64
CA MET A 1028 2.53 3.01 -17.20
C MET A 1028 2.23 4.02 -16.10
N LEU A 1029 1.15 4.80 -16.25
CA LEU A 1029 0.68 5.77 -15.26
C LEU A 1029 0.32 5.06 -13.94
N ALA A 1030 -0.52 4.02 -14.02
CA ALA A 1030 -0.95 3.28 -12.83
C ALA A 1030 0.23 2.64 -12.08
N GLN A 1031 1.19 2.03 -12.78
CA GLN A 1031 2.39 1.47 -12.15
C GLN A 1031 3.29 2.55 -11.53
N SER A 1032 3.46 3.69 -12.21
CA SER A 1032 4.27 4.80 -11.68
C SER A 1032 3.69 5.37 -10.39
N LEU A 1033 2.36 5.56 -10.35
CA LEU A 1033 1.68 6.01 -9.13
C LEU A 1033 1.72 4.93 -8.03
N SER A 1034 1.57 3.65 -8.38
CA SER A 1034 1.64 2.55 -7.41
C SER A 1034 3.01 2.45 -6.74
N VAL A 1035 4.09 2.40 -7.53
CA VAL A 1035 5.47 2.34 -7.00
C VAL A 1035 5.79 3.58 -6.17
N TYR A 1036 5.28 4.76 -6.55
CA TYR A 1036 5.51 6.01 -5.81
C TYR A 1036 4.91 6.00 -4.39
N VAL A 1037 3.74 5.39 -4.20
CA VAL A 1037 3.01 5.40 -2.91
C VAL A 1037 3.22 4.14 -2.06
N GLU A 1038 3.77 3.07 -2.63
CA GLU A 1038 4.03 1.82 -1.93
C GLU A 1038 5.17 1.95 -0.91
N GLU A 1039 4.90 1.55 0.32
CA GLU A 1039 5.92 1.57 1.38
C GLU A 1039 7.07 0.60 1.16
N MET A 1040 6.81 -0.54 0.51
CA MET A 1040 7.79 -1.51 0.06
C MET A 1040 7.46 -1.99 -1.35
N SER A 1041 8.25 -1.53 -2.31
CA SER A 1041 8.06 -1.84 -3.71
C SER A 1041 9.21 -2.66 -4.28
N LEU A 1042 8.84 -3.71 -4.99
CA LEU A 1042 9.72 -4.51 -5.82
C LEU A 1042 9.30 -4.31 -7.28
N ALA A 1043 10.18 -3.86 -8.16
CA ALA A 1043 9.85 -3.62 -9.57
C ALA A 1043 10.75 -4.42 -10.51
N GLY A 1044 10.18 -4.94 -11.61
CA GLY A 1044 10.98 -5.72 -12.56
C GLY A 1044 10.28 -6.15 -13.85
N CYS A 1045 11.04 -6.26 -14.94
CA CYS A 1045 10.59 -6.79 -16.23
C CYS A 1045 11.55 -7.89 -16.76
N LYS A 1046 11.34 -8.39 -17.99
CA LYS A 1046 12.12 -9.50 -18.60
C LYS A 1046 13.65 -9.36 -18.42
N SER A 1047 14.21 -8.23 -18.89
CA SER A 1047 15.60 -7.75 -18.70
C SER A 1047 15.70 -6.65 -17.64
N ALA A 1048 14.56 -6.24 -17.06
CA ALA A 1048 14.38 -5.23 -16.01
C ALA A 1048 15.05 -3.88 -16.21
N ASN A 1049 15.24 -3.44 -17.46
CA ASN A 1049 15.87 -2.15 -17.72
C ASN A 1049 14.90 -1.15 -18.33
N GLU A 1050 14.32 -1.44 -19.50
CA GLU A 1050 13.65 -0.36 -20.23
C GLU A 1050 12.35 0.09 -19.54
N ARG A 1051 11.53 -0.87 -19.09
CA ARG A 1051 10.24 -0.60 -18.47
C ARG A 1051 10.37 -0.15 -17.02
N GLU A 1052 11.38 -0.66 -16.32
CA GLU A 1052 11.62 -0.28 -14.94
C GLU A 1052 12.19 1.14 -14.88
N GLN A 1053 13.15 1.48 -15.74
CA GLN A 1053 13.66 2.85 -15.90
C GLN A 1053 12.54 3.85 -16.18
N ALA A 1054 11.60 3.51 -17.06
CA ALA A 1054 10.45 4.34 -17.40
C ALA A 1054 9.53 4.62 -16.19
N VAL A 1055 9.24 3.58 -15.39
CA VAL A 1055 8.41 3.69 -14.19
C VAL A 1055 9.16 4.42 -13.08
N ALA A 1056 10.37 3.98 -12.74
CA ALA A 1056 11.19 4.54 -11.67
C ALA A 1056 11.65 5.98 -11.97
N GLY A 1057 11.76 6.36 -13.25
CA GLY A 1057 12.02 7.73 -13.69
C GLY A 1057 10.83 8.66 -13.43
N ARG A 1058 9.60 8.19 -13.67
CA ARG A 1058 8.38 8.94 -13.28
C ARG A 1058 8.22 9.02 -11.76
N VAL A 1059 8.58 7.96 -11.03
CA VAL A 1059 8.66 7.99 -9.56
C VAL A 1059 9.64 9.07 -9.10
N GLY A 1060 10.86 9.10 -9.67
CA GLY A 1060 11.85 10.14 -9.35
C GLY A 1060 11.35 11.56 -9.64
N LEU A 1061 10.62 11.76 -10.74
CA LEU A 1061 9.97 13.04 -11.03
C LEU A 1061 8.94 13.40 -9.95
N LEU A 1062 8.04 12.48 -9.58
CA LEU A 1062 7.00 12.73 -8.59
C LEU A 1062 7.61 13.07 -7.21
N LYS A 1063 8.72 12.44 -6.83
CA LYS A 1063 9.47 12.76 -5.60
C LYS A 1063 10.06 14.19 -5.61
N SER A 1064 10.36 14.72 -6.79
CA SER A 1064 10.89 16.09 -6.95
C SER A 1064 9.83 17.20 -6.88
N ILE A 1065 8.54 16.83 -6.82
CA ILE A 1065 7.43 17.78 -6.80
C ILE A 1065 7.00 18.00 -5.35
N ASN A 1066 7.32 19.18 -4.81
CA ASN A 1066 6.86 19.60 -3.49
C ASN A 1066 5.81 20.73 -3.62
N PRO A 1067 4.51 20.44 -3.41
CA PRO A 1067 3.44 21.44 -3.50
C PRO A 1067 3.62 22.63 -2.55
N ALA A 1068 4.30 22.47 -1.42
CA ALA A 1068 4.55 23.56 -0.46
C ALA A 1068 5.43 24.69 -1.05
N ASN A 1069 6.21 24.38 -2.09
CA ASN A 1069 7.07 25.33 -2.78
C ASN A 1069 6.63 25.55 -4.24
N ILE A 1070 5.32 25.64 -4.49
CA ILE A 1070 4.74 25.69 -5.84
C ILE A 1070 5.34 26.77 -6.74
N GLU A 1071 5.76 27.91 -6.18
CA GLU A 1071 6.37 29.01 -6.93
C GLU A 1071 7.78 28.71 -7.46
N LYS A 1072 8.48 27.74 -6.85
CA LYS A 1072 9.78 27.26 -7.34
C LYS A 1072 9.66 26.18 -8.43
N LEU A 1073 8.46 25.62 -8.64
CA LEU A 1073 8.25 24.53 -9.59
C LEU A 1073 8.13 25.04 -11.03
N SER A 1074 8.70 24.28 -11.97
CA SER A 1074 8.50 24.50 -13.40
C SER A 1074 7.03 24.43 -13.80
N TYR A 1075 6.67 24.99 -14.96
CA TYR A 1075 5.31 24.95 -15.48
C TYR A 1075 4.78 23.51 -15.57
N GLU A 1076 5.56 22.57 -16.10
CA GLU A 1076 5.14 21.18 -16.27
C GLU A 1076 4.96 20.47 -14.93
N LYS A 1077 5.80 20.74 -13.92
CA LYS A 1077 5.64 20.19 -12.57
C LYS A 1077 4.36 20.69 -11.90
N ARG A 1078 4.00 21.97 -12.09
CA ARG A 1078 2.71 22.54 -11.63
C ARG A 1078 1.51 21.93 -12.37
N ASP A 1079 1.65 21.69 -13.67
CA ASP A 1079 0.59 21.06 -14.48
C ASP A 1079 0.32 19.61 -14.03
N VAL A 1080 1.33 18.88 -13.55
CA VAL A 1080 1.13 17.55 -12.91
C VAL A 1080 0.23 17.65 -11.68
N ILE A 1081 0.52 18.58 -10.75
CA ILE A 1081 -0.31 18.80 -9.56
C ILE A 1081 -1.75 19.13 -9.98
N LYS A 1082 -1.90 20.09 -10.90
CA LYS A 1082 -3.21 20.54 -11.39
C LYS A 1082 -3.99 19.40 -12.05
N ALA A 1083 -3.39 18.67 -12.99
CA ALA A 1083 -4.06 17.58 -13.69
C ALA A 1083 -4.48 16.45 -12.75
N MET A 1084 -3.67 16.17 -11.72
CA MET A 1084 -3.99 15.16 -10.71
C MET A 1084 -5.15 15.62 -9.80
N ALA A 1085 -5.13 16.87 -9.34
CA ALA A 1085 -6.22 17.48 -8.57
C ALA A 1085 -7.53 17.58 -9.36
N ASP A 1086 -7.46 17.98 -10.64
CA ASP A 1086 -8.60 18.03 -11.55
C ASP A 1086 -9.18 16.62 -11.76
N TYR A 1087 -8.31 15.62 -11.96
CA TYR A 1087 -8.75 14.23 -12.09
C TYR A 1087 -9.41 13.74 -10.81
N VAL A 1088 -8.85 13.98 -9.62
CA VAL A 1088 -9.46 13.60 -8.33
C VAL A 1088 -10.83 14.26 -8.13
N SER A 1089 -10.90 15.59 -8.34
CA SER A 1089 -12.14 16.39 -8.24
C SER A 1089 -13.16 16.14 -9.37
N GLY A 1090 -12.85 15.26 -10.33
CA GLY A 1090 -13.77 14.91 -11.41
C GLY A 1090 -13.99 16.00 -12.46
N THR A 1091 -13.13 17.02 -12.47
CA THR A 1091 -13.11 18.07 -13.48
C THR A 1091 -12.12 17.78 -14.62
N GLY A 1092 -11.20 16.83 -14.42
CA GLY A 1092 -10.19 16.37 -15.38
C GLY A 1092 -10.41 14.95 -15.90
N SER A 1093 -9.47 14.47 -16.73
CA SER A 1093 -9.48 13.13 -17.33
C SER A 1093 -8.15 12.40 -17.11
N VAL A 1094 -8.17 11.07 -17.15
CA VAL A 1094 -6.96 10.24 -17.03
C VAL A 1094 -5.98 10.45 -18.20
N ASP A 1095 -6.47 10.75 -19.40
CA ASP A 1095 -5.63 11.11 -20.56
C ASP A 1095 -4.82 12.39 -20.28
N ALA A 1096 -5.46 13.41 -19.67
CA ALA A 1096 -4.78 14.66 -19.30
C ALA A 1096 -3.73 14.44 -18.19
N LEU A 1097 -4.05 13.58 -17.20
CA LEU A 1097 -3.09 13.19 -16.16
C LEU A 1097 -1.89 12.41 -16.73
N GLN A 1098 -2.12 11.48 -17.66
CA GLN A 1098 -1.03 10.80 -18.38
C GLN A 1098 -0.16 11.81 -19.13
N GLN A 1099 -0.78 12.72 -19.88
CA GLN A 1099 -0.05 13.71 -20.66
C GLN A 1099 0.82 14.62 -19.81
N SER A 1100 0.31 15.14 -18.69
CA SER A 1100 1.07 16.07 -17.83
C SER A 1100 2.29 15.39 -17.21
N ILE A 1101 2.13 14.16 -16.68
CA ILE A 1101 3.24 13.38 -16.12
C ILE A 1101 4.27 13.02 -17.19
N ASP A 1102 3.83 12.54 -18.36
CA ASP A 1102 4.74 12.16 -19.43
C ASP A 1102 5.50 13.38 -19.99
N SER A 1103 4.84 14.53 -20.11
CA SER A 1103 5.47 15.77 -20.58
C SER A 1103 6.49 16.31 -19.57
N ALA A 1104 6.16 16.26 -18.27
CA ALA A 1104 7.09 16.64 -17.22
C ALA A 1104 8.29 15.66 -17.14
N TYR A 1105 8.04 14.36 -17.26
CA TYR A 1105 9.11 13.34 -17.27
C TYR A 1105 10.06 13.53 -18.46
N ASN A 1106 9.50 13.75 -19.65
CA ASN A 1106 10.25 14.01 -20.88
C ASN A 1106 11.24 15.17 -20.73
N LYS A 1107 10.89 16.21 -19.96
CA LYS A 1107 11.73 17.40 -19.80
C LYS A 1107 12.65 17.37 -18.60
N HIS A 1108 12.16 16.86 -17.48
CA HIS A 1108 12.80 17.09 -16.18
C HIS A 1108 13.43 15.84 -15.57
N ASN A 1109 13.23 14.62 -16.12
CA ASN A 1109 13.86 13.42 -15.54
C ASN A 1109 14.08 12.23 -16.51
N LEU A 1110 14.02 12.45 -17.84
CA LEU A 1110 14.05 11.37 -18.84
C LEU A 1110 15.29 10.48 -18.75
N HIS A 1111 16.46 11.09 -18.52
CA HIS A 1111 17.75 10.41 -18.36
C HIS A 1111 18.35 10.63 -16.95
N GLY A 1112 17.50 10.65 -15.92
CA GLY A 1112 17.93 10.74 -14.53
C GLY A 1112 18.60 9.48 -13.99
N ALA A 1113 18.89 9.46 -12.68
CA ALA A 1113 19.73 8.47 -12.01
C ALA A 1113 19.43 7.00 -12.36
N VAL A 1114 18.15 6.60 -12.42
CA VAL A 1114 17.74 5.20 -12.67
C VAL A 1114 18.06 4.70 -14.07
N ALA A 1115 18.42 5.59 -15.01
CA ALA A 1115 18.94 5.19 -16.31
C ALA A 1115 20.25 4.40 -16.20
N SER A 1116 21.04 4.60 -15.14
CA SER A 1116 22.29 3.87 -14.91
C SER A 1116 22.08 2.36 -14.72
N VAL A 1117 20.92 1.92 -14.22
CA VAL A 1117 20.59 0.50 -14.10
C VAL A 1117 20.68 -0.20 -15.46
N SER A 1118 20.18 0.44 -16.52
CA SER A 1118 20.31 -0.11 -17.86
C SER A 1118 21.76 -0.11 -18.33
N MET A 1119 22.50 0.97 -18.05
CA MET A 1119 23.90 1.09 -18.46
C MET A 1119 24.76 -0.02 -17.84
N GLU A 1120 24.53 -0.36 -16.57
CA GLU A 1120 25.27 -1.41 -15.90
C GLU A 1120 24.86 -2.83 -16.30
N ASP A 1121 23.58 -3.04 -16.59
CA ASP A 1121 23.06 -4.37 -16.90
C ASP A 1121 23.20 -4.74 -18.40
N GLN A 1122 23.38 -3.77 -19.30
CA GLN A 1122 23.51 -4.03 -20.75
C GLN A 1122 24.72 -3.38 -21.40
N ALA A 1123 25.51 -2.58 -20.68
CA ALA A 1123 26.58 -1.74 -21.21
C ALA A 1123 26.09 -0.59 -22.13
N ALA A 1124 24.82 -0.21 -22.03
CA ALA A 1124 24.21 0.89 -22.80
C ALA A 1124 22.88 1.36 -22.17
N ALA A 1125 22.38 2.51 -22.64
CA ALA A 1125 21.01 2.90 -22.36
C ALA A 1125 19.98 1.87 -22.89
N SER A 1126 18.77 1.96 -22.34
CA SER A 1126 17.63 1.14 -22.74
C SER A 1126 17.33 1.31 -24.24
N LYS A 1127 16.63 0.34 -24.84
CA LYS A 1127 16.17 0.43 -26.24
C LYS A 1127 14.65 0.64 -26.27
N VAL A 1128 14.20 1.81 -25.83
CA VAL A 1128 12.78 2.17 -25.85
C VAL A 1128 12.53 3.35 -26.79
N LYS A 1129 11.36 3.34 -27.44
CA LYS A 1129 10.92 4.37 -28.39
C LYS A 1129 9.55 4.90 -27.99
N ALA A 1130 9.36 6.19 -28.23
CA ALA A 1130 8.06 6.85 -28.17
C ALA A 1130 7.23 6.52 -29.41
N THR A 1131 5.92 6.29 -29.24
CA THR A 1131 4.98 6.08 -30.35
C THR A 1131 4.89 7.29 -31.27
N ARG A 1132 4.66 7.02 -32.57
CA ARG A 1132 4.36 8.04 -33.59
C ARG A 1132 2.86 8.13 -33.89
N ASN A 1133 2.03 7.49 -33.08
CA ASN A 1133 0.58 7.52 -33.22
C ASN A 1133 0.02 8.94 -33.04
N LYS A 1134 -1.03 9.28 -33.80
CA LYS A 1134 -1.76 10.55 -33.66
C LYS A 1134 -2.37 10.70 -32.26
N LYS A 1135 -2.92 9.60 -31.71
CA LYS A 1135 -3.31 9.57 -30.29
C LYS A 1135 -2.06 9.28 -29.46
N ARG A 1136 -1.34 10.35 -29.07
CA ARG A 1136 -0.01 10.29 -28.46
C ARG A 1136 0.08 9.39 -27.22
N GLY A 1137 -0.98 9.26 -26.43
CA GLY A 1137 -1.01 8.33 -25.28
C GLY A 1137 -1.06 6.84 -25.63
N VAL A 1138 -1.40 6.49 -26.88
CA VAL A 1138 -1.65 5.10 -27.32
C VAL A 1138 -0.56 4.60 -28.25
N VAL A 1139 0.10 3.51 -27.88
CA VAL A 1139 1.07 2.79 -28.71
C VAL A 1139 0.32 1.78 -29.58
N CYS A 1140 0.51 1.84 -30.90
CA CYS A 1140 -0.13 0.94 -31.86
C CYS A 1140 0.85 0.19 -32.77
N GLU A 1141 2.15 0.47 -32.63
CA GLU A 1141 3.21 -0.15 -33.41
C GLU A 1141 3.34 -1.65 -33.09
N ILE A 1142 3.69 -2.48 -34.08
CA ILE A 1142 3.92 -3.92 -33.84
C ILE A 1142 5.26 -4.16 -33.13
N ASN A 1143 6.23 -3.26 -33.32
CA ASN A 1143 7.56 -3.37 -32.73
C ASN A 1143 7.49 -3.03 -31.24
N THR A 1144 7.76 -4.04 -30.39
CA THR A 1144 7.64 -3.94 -28.93
C THR A 1144 8.65 -3.02 -28.25
N ASN A 1145 9.61 -2.46 -29.01
CA ASN A 1145 10.48 -1.39 -28.53
C ASN A 1145 9.76 -0.03 -28.46
N TYR A 1146 8.66 0.15 -29.21
CA TYR A 1146 7.76 1.28 -28.97
C TYR A 1146 6.97 0.98 -27.70
N ALA A 1147 7.34 1.56 -26.57
CA ALA A 1147 6.67 1.27 -25.29
C ALA A 1147 6.39 2.54 -24.48
N GLU A 1148 6.69 3.70 -25.06
CA GLU A 1148 6.50 5.01 -24.46
C GLU A 1148 5.48 5.82 -25.25
N SER A 1149 4.81 6.74 -24.56
CA SER A 1149 3.85 7.64 -25.20
C SER A 1149 4.56 8.60 -26.15
N GLY A 1150 3.82 9.12 -27.12
CA GLY A 1150 4.28 10.11 -28.07
C GLY A 1150 4.54 11.47 -27.45
N PHE A 1151 4.32 11.65 -26.13
CA PHE A 1151 4.68 12.87 -25.39
C PHE A 1151 6.19 12.96 -25.09
N LEU A 1152 6.91 11.84 -25.20
CA LEU A 1152 8.36 11.76 -24.96
C LEU A 1152 9.16 12.15 -26.21
N GLU A 1153 9.04 13.41 -26.64
CA GLU A 1153 9.71 13.90 -27.85
C GLU A 1153 11.24 13.96 -27.74
N ARG A 1154 11.80 14.06 -26.54
CA ARG A 1154 13.25 14.12 -26.29
C ARG A 1154 13.91 12.74 -26.22
N LEU A 1155 13.12 11.66 -26.26
CA LEU A 1155 13.61 10.29 -26.21
C LEU A 1155 14.21 9.86 -27.57
N SER A 1156 15.53 9.75 -27.65
CA SER A 1156 16.24 9.17 -28.80
C SER A 1156 17.22 8.07 -28.39
N GLN A 1157 16.90 6.83 -28.79
CA GLN A 1157 17.66 5.61 -28.45
C GLN A 1157 17.67 4.59 -29.61
N ASN A 1158 17.76 5.05 -30.85
CA ASN A 1158 17.78 4.16 -32.01
C ASN A 1158 19.09 3.39 -32.15
N ASN A 1159 20.20 3.94 -31.65
CA ASN A 1159 21.54 3.41 -31.89
C ASN A 1159 22.20 2.78 -30.66
N THR A 1160 21.44 2.55 -29.58
CA THR A 1160 21.96 1.93 -28.35
C THR A 1160 22.43 0.48 -28.56
N ASP A 1161 21.90 -0.23 -29.57
CA ASP A 1161 22.33 -1.59 -29.93
C ASP A 1161 23.82 -1.69 -30.28
N ALA A 1162 24.44 -0.59 -30.77
CA ALA A 1162 25.86 -0.55 -31.13
C ALA A 1162 26.81 -0.69 -29.91
N MET A 1163 26.26 -0.58 -28.70
CA MET A 1163 26.98 -0.66 -27.43
C MET A 1163 26.55 -1.86 -26.58
N GLN A 1164 25.32 -2.35 -26.76
CA GLN A 1164 24.75 -3.39 -25.90
C GLN A 1164 25.52 -4.70 -25.99
N ALA A 1165 25.94 -5.24 -24.85
CA ALA A 1165 26.78 -6.44 -24.76
C ALA A 1165 26.20 -7.67 -25.50
N HIS A 1166 24.88 -7.79 -25.57
CA HIS A 1166 24.17 -8.90 -26.20
C HIS A 1166 23.80 -8.68 -27.68
N LYS A 1167 24.20 -7.55 -28.29
CA LYS A 1167 23.85 -7.17 -29.67
C LYS A 1167 24.97 -6.58 -30.49
N ALA A 1168 25.93 -5.91 -29.85
CA ALA A 1168 27.02 -5.23 -30.54
C ALA A 1168 28.08 -6.19 -31.12
N HIS A 1169 27.89 -7.50 -31.01
CA HIS A 1169 28.83 -8.53 -31.48
C HIS A 1169 30.27 -8.30 -31.01
N LEU A 1170 30.41 -7.90 -29.73
CA LEU A 1170 31.66 -7.42 -29.14
C LEU A 1170 32.80 -8.42 -29.31
N ALA A 1171 32.53 -9.73 -29.26
CA ALA A 1171 33.57 -10.72 -29.45
C ALA A 1171 34.21 -10.64 -30.84
N THR A 1172 33.40 -10.44 -31.89
CA THR A 1172 33.90 -10.30 -33.26
C THR A 1172 34.72 -9.02 -33.39
N GLU A 1173 34.17 -7.92 -32.89
CA GLU A 1173 34.79 -6.60 -32.96
C GLU A 1173 36.15 -6.57 -32.24
N PHE A 1174 36.25 -7.07 -31.01
CA PHE A 1174 37.52 -7.12 -30.29
C PHE A 1174 38.55 -8.05 -30.93
N LYS A 1175 38.12 -9.19 -31.51
CA LYS A 1175 39.03 -10.08 -32.26
C LYS A 1175 39.65 -9.35 -33.45
N GLU A 1176 38.84 -8.62 -34.22
CA GLU A 1176 39.31 -7.87 -35.39
C GLU A 1176 40.24 -6.72 -35.01
N LEU A 1177 39.89 -5.96 -33.96
CA LEU A 1177 40.73 -4.88 -33.44
C LEU A 1177 42.07 -5.39 -32.93
N CYS A 1178 42.09 -6.47 -32.14
CA CYS A 1178 43.34 -7.06 -31.63
C CYS A 1178 44.20 -7.63 -32.77
N LYS A 1179 43.60 -8.30 -33.76
CA LYS A 1179 44.31 -8.80 -34.95
C LYS A 1179 44.95 -7.67 -35.76
N THR A 1180 44.21 -6.58 -35.96
CA THR A 1180 44.70 -5.38 -36.65
C THR A 1180 45.89 -4.78 -35.90
N LYS A 1181 45.79 -4.68 -34.57
CA LYS A 1181 46.86 -4.14 -33.72
C LYS A 1181 48.14 -4.98 -33.75
N VAL A 1182 48.02 -6.31 -33.76
CA VAL A 1182 49.19 -7.21 -33.93
C VAL A 1182 49.84 -7.02 -35.31
N ALA A 1183 49.04 -6.86 -36.37
CA ALA A 1183 49.58 -6.61 -37.71
C ALA A 1183 50.33 -5.27 -37.79
N GLU A 1184 49.81 -4.21 -37.17
CA GLU A 1184 50.49 -2.90 -37.04
C GLU A 1184 51.84 -3.02 -36.31
N MET A 1185 51.88 -3.79 -35.22
CA MET A 1185 53.10 -4.06 -34.46
C MET A 1185 54.15 -4.78 -35.32
N HIS A 1186 53.75 -5.82 -36.07
CA HIS A 1186 54.66 -6.54 -36.96
C HIS A 1186 55.16 -5.66 -38.12
N ALA A 1187 54.30 -4.82 -38.70
CA ALA A 1187 54.68 -3.87 -39.74
C ALA A 1187 55.68 -2.82 -39.21
N SER A 1188 55.45 -2.31 -37.99
CA SER A 1188 56.35 -1.34 -37.34
C SER A 1188 57.71 -1.98 -37.02
N ASN A 1189 57.73 -3.22 -36.53
CA ASN A 1189 58.98 -3.96 -36.29
C ASN A 1189 59.72 -4.28 -37.59
N ALA A 1190 59.02 -4.60 -38.67
CA ALA A 1190 59.63 -4.82 -39.99
C ALA A 1190 60.25 -3.53 -40.58
N LEU A 1191 59.65 -2.37 -40.30
CA LEU A 1191 60.17 -1.03 -40.66
C LEU A 1191 61.35 -0.57 -39.80
N ILE A 1192 61.55 -1.14 -38.60
CA ILE A 1192 62.69 -0.87 -37.72
C ILE A 1192 63.87 -1.83 -38.00
N ILE A 1193 63.57 -3.04 -38.52
CA ILE A 1193 64.57 -4.03 -38.94
C ILE A 1193 65.14 -3.73 -40.33
N HIS A 1194 64.36 -3.04 -41.18
CA HIS A 1194 64.83 -2.43 -42.43
C HIS A 1194 65.45 -1.06 -42.19
#